data_AF-A0A022FPF7-F1
#
_entry.id   AF-A0A022FPF7-F1
#
_cell.length_a   1.000
_cell.length_b   1.000
_cell.length_c   1.000
_cell.angle_alpha   90.00
_cell.angle_beta   90.00
_cell.angle_gamma   90.00
#
_symmetry.space_group_name_H-M   'P 1'
#
loop_
_entity.id
_entity.type
_entity.pdbx_description
1 polymer ?
#
loop_
_entity_poly.entity_id
_entity_poly.type
_entity_poly.pdbx_seq_one_letter_code
_entity_poly.pdbx_strand_id
1 'polypeptide(L)'
;MHLLRFSTEAYPRNRRGAAWRDELRAARLHCESLCADHTLHGTIESRTTPAGIELTCIASVPQTLAITSGDGRGLMLLMLTEGEAHLAAPELREPLRPGQVVCVPEHAARRLALATSFRMLIVHIGQALLSARITAPLPRSALVLSGDAAELFARLLQSMAASFDTIVSANAKAIQPFDNTITACLDAALADSQPSAPPDMTPSRAAVFARVCSRIDARLAEPELSLAAIAADERMSARYLQKLFEKSGSSFSAYLRTSRLERCRADLANHQYDKLSVSDICYRWGFNDPSHFSHAFREQFGISPRAYREQTANTPEHRPPQNVSRGLPAHAKRAPASPGAPANDGSAARLQAAPTIVPITQARSHAARPEGRHHWLQATDKTVHWGYLSHDLPPVLEVMPGDTVTIETLTQHASDDRERMIDGDAGAESVFHWTADQKNVNRRGAGPIDASVYGRGAGEGFGVHICTGPVAVRGAMPGDVLEVRILDVRPRPCCNPRFAGRAFGSNAATWWGFHYRDMLTEPREREVVTVFEIDCERADSRARAVYNFRWTPQRDPFGVLHPTIDYPGVPVDHDTIVKNYDVLRDIEIPVRPHFGVIAVAPAQDGLIDSIPPSSFAGNLDNWRVTRGASVYLRVAVPGALLSIGDPHASQGDSELCGTAIECSLTGDFQLILHKSTMIDRDAPFADLSYPLVETADEWILHGFSSPNHLAELGQMAQSHIYLKSTLDDAMRDAFRKTRRFLMSVKGLSEDEAVALISVAVDFGITQVVNGNWGVHAIIRKSMFSRA
;
A
#
# COMPACT_ATOMS: atom_id res chain seq x y z
N MET A 1 22.52 5.27 -9.14
CA MET A 1 21.05 5.17 -9.21
C MET A 1 20.50 5.49 -7.83
N HIS A 2 19.85 6.65 -7.69
CA HIS A 2 19.19 7.03 -6.44
C HIS A 2 17.78 6.45 -6.46
N LEU A 3 17.53 5.50 -5.56
CA LEU A 3 16.17 5.12 -5.21
C LEU A 3 15.74 6.10 -4.12
N LEU A 4 14.68 6.87 -4.36
CA LEU A 4 14.13 7.75 -3.35
C LEU A 4 12.73 7.25 -3.01
N ARG A 5 12.55 6.81 -1.75
CA ARG A 5 11.26 6.53 -1.14
C ARG A 5 11.11 7.45 0.06
N PHE A 6 10.20 8.40 -0.06
CA PHE A 6 9.91 9.38 0.98
C PHE A 6 8.47 9.21 1.48
N SER A 7 8.29 9.33 2.79
CA SER A 7 6.98 9.45 3.41
C SER A 7 7.05 10.47 4.54
N THR A 8 6.07 11.39 4.56
CA THR A 8 5.88 12.35 5.66
C THR A 8 5.64 11.67 7.01
N GLU A 9 5.14 10.43 7.04
CA GLU A 9 4.94 9.67 8.30
C GLU A 9 6.24 9.35 9.03
N ALA A 10 7.39 9.39 8.33
CA ALA A 10 8.71 9.20 8.92
C ALA A 10 9.15 10.38 9.81
N TYR A 11 8.44 11.51 9.75
CA TYR A 11 8.78 12.77 10.42
C TYR A 11 7.76 13.16 11.48
N PRO A 12 8.19 13.80 12.59
CA PRO A 12 7.30 14.44 13.54
C PRO A 12 6.41 15.47 12.85
N ARG A 13 5.16 15.64 13.32
CA ARG A 13 4.15 16.50 12.69
C ARG A 13 4.66 17.90 12.35
N ASN A 14 5.35 18.56 13.29
CA ASN A 14 5.90 19.91 13.11
C ASN A 14 7.02 20.01 12.05
N ARG A 15 7.59 18.88 11.62
CA ARG A 15 8.64 18.81 10.58
C ARG A 15 8.13 18.30 9.24
N ARG A 16 6.93 17.70 9.18
CA ARG A 16 6.37 17.13 7.94
C ARG A 16 6.30 18.14 6.81
N GLY A 17 5.75 19.32 7.06
CA GLY A 17 5.60 20.36 6.04
C GLY A 17 6.92 20.90 5.50
N ALA A 18 7.99 20.91 6.31
CA ALA A 18 9.33 21.29 5.85
C ALA A 18 9.96 20.17 5.01
N ALA A 19 9.98 18.94 5.52
CA ALA A 19 10.52 17.79 4.82
C ALA A 19 9.80 17.54 3.47
N TRP A 20 8.47 17.65 3.46
CA TRP A 20 7.67 17.55 2.23
C TRP A 20 8.06 18.58 1.17
N ARG A 21 8.27 19.83 1.58
CA ARG A 21 8.69 20.91 0.68
C ARG A 21 10.08 20.67 0.11
N ASP A 22 11.00 20.15 0.91
CA ASP A 22 12.37 19.87 0.47
C ASP A 22 12.41 18.72 -0.54
N GLU A 23 11.61 17.67 -0.32
CA GLU A 23 11.54 16.51 -1.23
C GLU A 23 10.79 16.82 -2.53
N LEU A 24 9.74 17.63 -2.47
CA LEU A 24 9.12 18.15 -3.69
C LEU A 24 10.12 18.92 -4.55
N ARG A 25 11.03 19.70 -3.95
CA ARG A 25 12.07 20.41 -4.73
C ARG A 25 13.01 19.43 -5.42
N ALA A 26 13.35 18.31 -4.78
CA ALA A 26 14.13 17.25 -5.42
C ALA A 26 13.39 16.66 -6.63
N ALA A 27 12.06 16.59 -6.58
CA ALA A 27 11.18 16.21 -7.69
C ALA A 27 10.84 17.36 -8.67
N ARG A 28 11.56 18.50 -8.62
CA ARG A 28 11.35 19.70 -9.47
C ARG A 28 9.97 20.36 -9.28
N LEU A 29 9.45 20.29 -8.07
CA LEU A 29 8.19 20.89 -7.66
C LEU A 29 8.41 21.83 -6.47
N HIS A 30 7.69 22.93 -6.43
CA HIS A 30 7.67 23.85 -5.30
C HIS A 30 6.27 23.90 -4.73
N CYS A 31 6.08 23.51 -3.48
CA CYS A 31 4.79 23.68 -2.82
C CYS A 31 4.60 25.16 -2.44
N GLU A 32 3.67 25.84 -3.10
CA GLU A 32 3.33 27.24 -2.82
C GLU A 32 2.36 27.37 -1.65
N SER A 33 1.40 26.44 -1.55
CA SER A 33 0.44 26.39 -0.45
C SER A 33 0.15 24.94 -0.07
N LEU A 34 0.21 24.69 1.24
CA LEU A 34 -0.27 23.47 1.88
C LEU A 34 -1.62 23.79 2.51
N CYS A 35 -2.58 22.88 2.40
CA CYS A 35 -3.78 22.97 3.23
C CYS A 35 -3.34 22.99 4.71
N ALA A 36 -3.91 23.90 5.50
CA ALA A 36 -3.37 24.27 6.82
C ALA A 36 -3.15 23.04 7.74
N ASP A 37 -2.00 23.07 8.41
CA ASP A 37 -1.16 21.91 8.69
C ASP A 37 -1.60 21.08 9.91
N HIS A 38 -2.53 20.13 9.74
CA HIS A 38 -2.81 19.07 10.73
C HIS A 38 -2.97 17.67 10.12
N THR A 39 -3.21 17.57 8.81
CA THR A 39 -3.54 16.32 8.10
C THR A 39 -2.55 15.97 7.00
N LEU A 40 -1.40 16.68 6.93
CA LEU A 40 -0.42 16.45 5.87
C LEU A 40 0.05 14.99 5.88
N HIS A 41 -0.37 14.31 4.82
CA HIS A 41 0.12 13.03 4.39
C HIS A 41 0.67 13.18 2.97
N GLY A 42 1.78 12.52 2.71
CA GLY A 42 2.51 12.67 1.46
C GLY A 42 3.56 11.60 1.29
N THR A 43 3.57 10.97 0.12
CA THR A 43 4.58 10.01 -0.33
C THR A 43 5.15 10.43 -1.68
N ILE A 44 6.45 10.24 -1.85
CA ILE A 44 7.15 10.41 -3.12
C ILE A 44 7.98 9.16 -3.34
N GLU A 45 7.79 8.52 -4.48
CA GLU A 45 8.64 7.44 -4.95
C GLU A 45 9.20 7.82 -6.31
N SER A 46 10.52 7.72 -6.46
CA SER A 46 11.19 8.09 -7.70
C SER A 46 12.17 7.02 -8.17
N ARG A 47 12.22 6.85 -9.49
CA ARG A 47 13.13 5.93 -10.17
C ARG A 47 13.62 6.53 -11.48
N THR A 48 14.93 6.64 -11.63
CA THR A 48 15.57 7.03 -12.90
C THR A 48 15.94 5.79 -13.70
N THR A 49 15.56 5.76 -14.97
CA THR A 49 15.95 4.72 -15.93
C THR A 49 17.43 4.88 -16.35
N PRO A 50 18.05 3.86 -16.96
CA PRO A 50 19.42 3.94 -17.44
C PRO A 50 19.65 5.08 -18.46
N ALA A 51 18.67 5.40 -19.31
CA ALA A 51 18.80 6.51 -20.25
C ALA A 51 18.52 7.89 -19.65
N GLY A 52 18.10 7.97 -18.38
CA GLY A 52 17.87 9.22 -17.66
C GLY A 52 16.44 9.73 -17.68
N ILE A 53 15.44 8.88 -17.99
CA ILE A 53 14.03 9.20 -17.77
C ILE A 53 13.75 9.07 -16.28
N GLU A 54 13.24 10.13 -15.67
CA GLU A 54 12.87 10.12 -14.26
C GLU A 54 11.36 9.88 -14.13
N LEU A 55 11.00 8.79 -13.47
CA LEU A 55 9.63 8.45 -13.14
C LEU A 55 9.42 8.77 -11.66
N THR A 56 8.39 9.55 -11.35
CA THR A 56 8.08 9.96 -9.98
C THR A 56 6.59 9.81 -9.70
N CYS A 57 6.23 8.97 -8.75
CA CYS A 57 4.88 8.84 -8.21
C CYS A 57 4.74 9.70 -6.96
N ILE A 58 3.70 10.53 -6.91
CA ILE A 58 3.39 11.40 -5.78
C ILE A 58 1.96 11.13 -5.34
N ALA A 59 1.75 10.94 -4.04
CA ALA A 59 0.43 10.91 -3.43
C ALA A 59 0.41 11.89 -2.25
N SER A 60 -0.62 12.73 -2.15
CA SER A 60 -0.71 13.70 -1.05
C SER A 60 -2.11 14.32 -0.92
N VAL A 61 -2.27 15.16 0.10
CA VAL A 61 -3.47 15.96 0.38
C VAL A 61 -3.57 17.18 -0.55
N PRO A 62 -4.73 17.87 -0.63
CA PRO A 62 -4.90 19.07 -1.46
C PRO A 62 -3.79 20.11 -1.21
N GLN A 63 -3.20 20.60 -2.29
CA GLN A 63 -2.11 21.59 -2.24
C GLN A 63 -1.92 22.27 -3.60
N THR A 64 -1.18 23.36 -3.62
CA THR A 64 -0.78 24.02 -4.87
C THR A 64 0.71 23.87 -5.10
N LEU A 65 1.07 23.32 -6.25
CA LEU A 65 2.43 23.07 -6.68
C LEU A 65 2.80 24.02 -7.83
N ALA A 66 3.98 24.59 -7.79
CA ALA A 66 4.62 25.24 -8.94
C ALA A 66 5.67 24.29 -9.51
N ILE A 67 5.68 24.15 -10.84
CA ILE A 67 6.70 23.37 -11.53
C ILE A 67 7.94 24.27 -11.63
N THR A 68 9.05 23.83 -11.04
CA THR A 68 10.30 24.60 -11.11
C THR A 68 10.99 24.33 -12.44
N SER A 69 11.20 25.37 -13.24
CA SER A 69 11.96 25.28 -14.49
C SER A 69 13.40 24.88 -14.19
N GLY A 70 13.82 23.71 -14.67
CA GLY A 70 15.24 23.34 -14.69
C GLY A 70 16.02 24.10 -15.76
N ASP A 71 17.29 23.76 -15.88
CA ASP A 71 18.34 24.44 -16.63
C ASP A 71 18.16 24.40 -18.16
N GLY A 72 17.20 23.63 -18.71
CA GLY A 72 16.89 23.70 -20.14
C GLY A 72 16.12 22.54 -20.79
N ARG A 73 15.09 22.93 -21.55
CA ARG A 73 14.48 22.24 -22.72
C ARG A 73 13.95 20.81 -22.53
N GLY A 74 13.75 20.29 -21.32
CA GLY A 74 13.08 19.00 -21.12
C GLY A 74 11.56 19.03 -21.37
N LEU A 75 10.95 17.85 -21.33
CA LEU A 75 9.50 17.66 -21.34
C LEU A 75 9.07 16.93 -20.07
N MET A 76 8.03 17.45 -19.42
CA MET A 76 7.40 16.81 -18.27
C MET A 76 6.03 16.28 -18.69
N LEU A 77 5.77 14.99 -18.45
CA LEU A 77 4.44 14.41 -18.58
C LEU A 77 3.80 14.36 -17.19
N LEU A 78 2.59 14.89 -17.09
CA LEU A 78 1.77 14.82 -15.90
C LEU A 78 0.59 13.92 -16.17
N MET A 79 0.39 12.90 -15.34
CA MET A 79 -0.80 12.06 -15.38
C MET A 79 -1.36 11.92 -13.98
N LEU A 80 -2.56 12.45 -13.77
CA LEU A 80 -3.32 12.22 -12.56
C LEU A 80 -3.84 10.78 -12.59
N THR A 81 -3.61 9.99 -11.55
CA THR A 81 -4.24 8.67 -11.41
C THR A 81 -5.46 8.72 -10.51
N GLU A 82 -5.49 9.67 -9.57
CA GLU A 82 -6.62 9.93 -8.67
C GLU A 82 -6.67 11.42 -8.27
N GLY A 83 -7.87 11.90 -7.94
CA GLY A 83 -8.11 13.28 -7.49
C GLY A 83 -8.54 14.22 -8.61
N GLU A 84 -8.55 15.52 -8.29
CA GLU A 84 -8.91 16.60 -9.21
C GLU A 84 -7.82 17.68 -9.22
N ALA A 85 -7.44 18.11 -10.42
CA ALA A 85 -6.33 19.03 -10.63
C ALA A 85 -6.66 20.09 -11.67
N HIS A 86 -6.17 21.31 -11.45
CA HIS A 86 -6.21 22.40 -12.42
C HIS A 86 -4.80 22.86 -12.73
N LEU A 87 -4.39 22.73 -13.99
CA LEU A 87 -3.13 23.29 -14.47
C LEU A 87 -3.38 24.72 -14.97
N ALA A 88 -2.68 25.71 -14.40
CA ALA A 88 -2.78 27.09 -14.84
C ALA A 88 -2.00 27.28 -16.15
N ALA A 89 -2.64 26.96 -17.28
CA ALA A 89 -2.15 27.20 -18.63
C ALA A 89 -3.25 27.87 -19.47
N PRO A 90 -2.95 28.90 -20.29
CA PRO A 90 -3.95 29.61 -21.09
C PRO A 90 -4.82 28.70 -21.98
N GLU A 91 -4.24 27.60 -22.43
CA GLU A 91 -4.85 26.63 -23.34
C GLU A 91 -5.70 25.56 -22.63
N LEU A 92 -5.57 25.42 -21.29
CA LEU A 92 -6.25 24.39 -20.50
C LEU A 92 -7.18 25.04 -19.47
N ARG A 93 -8.47 25.11 -19.81
CA ARG A 93 -9.51 25.70 -18.95
C ARG A 93 -10.26 24.68 -18.09
N GLU A 94 -10.33 23.43 -18.56
CA GLU A 94 -11.03 22.34 -17.88
C GLU A 94 -10.13 21.66 -16.84
N PRO A 95 -10.70 21.10 -15.75
CA PRO A 95 -9.97 20.26 -14.81
C PRO A 95 -9.36 19.04 -15.51
N LEU A 96 -8.15 18.67 -15.10
CA LEU A 96 -7.50 17.43 -15.50
C LEU A 96 -8.24 16.26 -14.87
N ARG A 97 -8.62 15.28 -15.70
CA ARG A 97 -9.27 14.05 -15.26
C ARG A 97 -8.25 12.94 -15.04
N PRO A 98 -8.49 12.03 -14.08
CA PRO A 98 -7.69 10.82 -13.94
C PRO A 98 -7.51 10.06 -15.27
N GLY A 99 -6.28 9.64 -15.55
CA GLY A 99 -5.89 8.94 -16.78
C GLY A 99 -5.53 9.85 -17.97
N GLN A 100 -5.78 11.16 -17.90
CA GLN A 100 -5.30 12.07 -18.95
C GLN A 100 -3.81 12.34 -18.80
N VAL A 101 -3.09 12.31 -19.93
CA VAL A 101 -1.66 12.65 -19.98
C VAL A 101 -1.50 14.06 -20.53
N VAL A 102 -0.85 14.93 -19.76
CA VAL A 102 -0.55 16.30 -20.15
C VAL A 102 0.94 16.45 -20.38
N CYS A 103 1.31 16.84 -21.60
CA CYS A 103 2.65 17.24 -21.96
C CYS A 103 2.88 18.69 -21.56
N VAL A 104 3.85 18.93 -20.70
CA VAL A 104 4.21 20.24 -20.18
C VAL A 104 5.66 20.55 -20.54
N PRO A 105 5.92 21.49 -21.46
CA PRO A 105 7.26 22.00 -21.70
C PRO A 105 7.79 22.66 -20.42
N GLU A 106 9.06 22.41 -20.05
CA GLU A 106 9.64 22.93 -18.79
C GLU A 106 9.61 24.46 -18.65
N HIS A 107 9.47 25.19 -19.76
CA HIS A 107 9.41 26.65 -19.77
C HIS A 107 7.97 27.21 -19.69
N ALA A 108 6.95 26.35 -19.80
CA ALA A 108 5.57 26.75 -20.03
C ALA A 108 4.66 26.73 -18.79
N ALA A 109 4.87 25.85 -17.81
CA ALA A 109 3.94 25.74 -16.68
C ALA A 109 4.37 26.49 -15.43
N ARG A 110 3.41 27.16 -14.78
CA ARG A 110 3.69 27.97 -13.58
C ARG A 110 2.85 27.63 -12.36
N ARG A 111 1.82 26.77 -12.47
CA ARG A 111 1.02 26.35 -11.29
C ARG A 111 0.12 25.14 -11.57
N LEU A 112 0.08 24.19 -10.65
CA LEU A 112 -0.80 23.03 -10.60
C LEU A 112 -1.55 23.05 -9.26
N ALA A 113 -2.83 23.37 -9.30
CA ALA A 113 -3.70 23.38 -8.12
C ALA A 113 -4.38 22.02 -7.98
N LEU A 114 -4.14 21.32 -6.88
CA LEU A 114 -4.70 20.00 -6.59
C LEU A 114 -5.79 20.18 -5.53
N ALA A 115 -7.04 20.09 -5.98
CA ALA A 115 -8.21 20.49 -5.20
C ALA A 115 -8.65 19.43 -4.18
N THR A 116 -8.39 18.16 -4.51
CA THR A 116 -8.67 17.00 -3.65
C THR A 116 -7.37 16.26 -3.32
N SER A 117 -7.44 15.30 -2.39
CA SER A 117 -6.34 14.34 -2.22
C SER A 117 -6.09 13.66 -3.55
N PHE A 118 -4.83 13.55 -3.93
CA PHE A 118 -4.46 13.22 -5.30
C PHE A 118 -3.36 12.17 -5.36
N ARG A 119 -3.28 11.55 -6.52
CA ARG A 119 -2.13 10.77 -6.95
C ARG A 119 -1.76 11.12 -8.37
N MET A 120 -0.46 11.26 -8.60
CA MET A 120 0.05 11.61 -9.92
C MET A 120 1.33 10.86 -10.23
N LEU A 121 1.46 10.44 -11.49
CA LEU A 121 2.72 10.07 -12.10
C LEU A 121 3.28 11.28 -12.84
N ILE A 122 4.55 11.55 -12.60
CA ILE A 122 5.35 12.52 -13.31
C ILE A 122 6.44 11.77 -14.07
N VAL A 123 6.54 12.02 -15.36
CA VAL A 123 7.63 11.50 -16.19
C VAL A 123 8.42 12.68 -16.72
N HIS A 124 9.69 12.77 -16.32
CA HIS A 124 10.60 13.78 -16.83
C HIS A 124 11.53 13.17 -17.88
N ILE A 125 11.57 13.81 -19.05
CA ILE A 125 12.40 13.38 -20.18
C ILE A 125 13.33 14.55 -20.55
N GLY A 126 14.63 14.31 -20.43
CA GLY A 126 15.65 15.30 -20.77
C GLY A 126 15.74 15.57 -22.28
N GLN A 127 16.17 16.78 -22.64
CA GLN A 127 16.28 17.25 -24.04
C GLN A 127 17.12 16.33 -24.94
N ALA A 128 18.17 15.70 -24.40
CA ALA A 128 19.03 14.80 -25.16
C ALA A 128 18.25 13.57 -25.68
N LEU A 129 17.38 12.98 -24.85
CA LEU A 129 16.52 11.87 -25.25
C LEU A 129 15.42 12.31 -26.21
N LEU A 130 14.79 13.46 -25.94
CA LEU A 130 13.78 14.02 -26.83
C LEU A 130 14.35 14.22 -28.25
N SER A 131 15.52 14.86 -28.35
CA SER A 131 16.16 15.15 -29.65
C SER A 131 16.61 13.88 -30.39
N ALA A 132 16.89 12.80 -29.66
CA ALA A 132 17.40 11.56 -30.25
C ALA A 132 16.30 10.55 -30.63
N ARG A 133 15.11 10.65 -30.04
CA ARG A 133 14.07 9.61 -30.12
C ARG A 133 12.69 10.12 -30.53
N ILE A 134 12.41 11.41 -30.38
CA ILE A 134 11.12 12.01 -30.72
C ILE A 134 11.26 12.76 -32.04
N THR A 135 10.43 12.39 -33.02
CA THR A 135 10.37 13.00 -34.34
C THR A 135 9.18 13.95 -34.48
N ALA A 136 8.11 13.71 -33.72
CA ALA A 136 6.95 14.57 -33.66
C ALA A 136 7.32 15.96 -33.10
N PRO A 137 6.66 17.03 -33.58
CA PRO A 137 6.92 18.38 -33.08
C PRO A 137 6.54 18.48 -31.60
N LEU A 138 7.52 18.87 -30.78
CA LEU A 138 7.29 19.12 -29.36
C LEU A 138 6.36 20.33 -29.16
N PRO A 139 5.40 20.25 -28.21
CA PRO A 139 4.49 21.35 -27.96
C PRO A 139 5.22 22.57 -27.37
N ARG A 140 4.75 23.78 -27.71
CA ARG A 140 5.29 25.05 -27.17
C ARG A 140 4.60 25.52 -25.89
N SER A 141 3.42 24.98 -25.62
CA SER A 141 2.61 25.20 -24.41
C SER A 141 2.13 23.86 -23.86
N ALA A 142 1.41 23.86 -22.74
CA ALA A 142 0.86 22.63 -22.20
C ALA A 142 -0.17 22.03 -23.16
N LEU A 143 -0.07 20.72 -23.43
CA LEU A 143 -0.92 19.98 -24.37
C LEU A 143 -1.46 18.72 -23.69
N VAL A 144 -2.79 18.56 -23.68
CA VAL A 144 -3.41 17.28 -23.34
C VAL A 144 -3.27 16.35 -24.54
N LEU A 145 -2.68 15.19 -24.35
CA LEU A 145 -2.58 14.18 -25.40
C LEU A 145 -3.97 13.59 -25.70
N SER A 146 -4.29 13.45 -26.98
CA SER A 146 -5.58 12.97 -27.47
C SER A 146 -5.40 12.08 -28.71
N GLY A 147 -6.35 11.17 -28.93
CA GLY A 147 -6.30 10.18 -30.01
C GLY A 147 -6.02 8.77 -29.51
N ASP A 148 -6.11 7.78 -30.39
CA ASP A 148 -6.01 6.35 -30.04
C ASP A 148 -4.61 6.02 -29.50
N ALA A 149 -3.55 6.61 -30.09
CA ALA A 149 -2.18 6.39 -29.62
C ALA A 149 -1.95 7.00 -28.24
N ALA A 150 -2.56 8.15 -27.96
CA ALA A 150 -2.52 8.79 -26.66
C ALA A 150 -3.25 7.97 -25.59
N GLU A 151 -4.40 7.38 -25.92
CA GLU A 151 -5.14 6.53 -24.98
C GLU A 151 -4.34 5.26 -24.61
N LEU A 152 -3.73 4.60 -25.59
CA LEU A 152 -2.86 3.45 -25.34
C LEU A 152 -1.64 3.83 -24.49
N PHE A 153 -1.01 4.98 -24.77
CA PHE A 153 0.10 5.47 -23.98
C PHE A 153 -0.31 5.80 -22.54
N ALA A 154 -1.48 6.42 -22.35
CA ALA A 154 -2.04 6.68 -21.04
C ALA A 154 -2.26 5.37 -20.24
N ARG A 155 -2.81 4.32 -20.86
CA ARG A 155 -2.98 3.00 -20.22
C ARG A 155 -1.65 2.36 -19.82
N LEU A 156 -0.61 2.50 -20.64
CA LEU A 156 0.74 2.06 -20.30
C LEU A 156 1.25 2.79 -19.06
N LEU A 157 1.20 4.12 -19.05
CA LEU A 157 1.64 4.92 -17.90
C LEU A 157 0.82 4.62 -16.65
N GLN A 158 -0.49 4.39 -16.78
CA GLN A 158 -1.36 3.99 -15.68
C GLN A 158 -0.95 2.64 -15.08
N SER A 159 -0.63 1.66 -15.94
CA SER A 159 -0.12 0.35 -15.51
C SER A 159 1.24 0.48 -14.80
N MET A 160 2.12 1.34 -15.29
CA MET A 160 3.40 1.64 -14.66
C MET A 160 3.23 2.29 -13.28
N ALA A 161 2.30 3.26 -13.16
CA ALA A 161 1.99 3.91 -11.88
C ALA A 161 1.39 2.91 -10.86
N ALA A 162 0.53 2.00 -11.30
CA ALA A 162 -0.04 0.95 -10.45
C ALA A 162 1.02 -0.06 -9.97
N SER A 163 2.03 -0.34 -10.81
CA SER A 163 3.10 -1.31 -10.55
C SER A 163 4.40 -0.66 -10.05
N PHE A 164 4.33 0.57 -9.53
CA PHE A 164 5.53 1.38 -9.30
C PHE A 164 6.49 0.77 -8.28
N ASP A 165 5.98 0.12 -7.22
CA ASP A 165 6.80 -0.60 -6.23
C ASP A 165 7.71 -1.66 -6.85
N THR A 166 7.20 -2.38 -7.85
CA THR A 166 7.97 -3.36 -8.62
C THR A 166 9.03 -2.69 -9.46
N ILE A 167 8.71 -1.56 -10.11
CA ILE A 167 9.65 -0.77 -10.93
C ILE A 167 10.78 -0.20 -10.06
N VAL A 168 10.42 0.30 -8.88
CA VAL A 168 11.31 0.83 -7.85
C VAL A 168 12.22 -0.26 -7.30
N SER A 169 11.73 -1.50 -7.16
CA SER A 169 12.53 -2.61 -6.63
C SER A 169 13.33 -3.38 -7.70
N ALA A 170 12.96 -3.23 -8.98
CA ALA A 170 13.60 -3.92 -10.08
C ALA A 170 15.08 -3.51 -10.26
N ASN A 171 15.87 -4.41 -10.85
CA ASN A 171 17.25 -4.06 -11.23
C ASN A 171 17.28 -3.18 -12.50
N ALA A 172 18.42 -2.53 -12.76
CA ALA A 172 18.57 -1.59 -13.88
C ALA A 172 18.28 -2.22 -15.27
N LYS A 173 18.62 -3.51 -15.45
CA LYS A 173 18.41 -4.22 -16.73
C LYS A 173 16.93 -4.47 -17.00
N ALA A 174 16.15 -4.77 -15.97
CA ALA A 174 14.72 -5.02 -16.09
C ALA A 174 13.93 -3.76 -16.50
N ILE A 175 14.39 -2.57 -16.11
CA ILE A 175 13.73 -1.29 -16.44
C ILE A 175 14.26 -0.63 -17.71
N GLN A 176 15.39 -1.08 -18.26
CA GLN A 176 15.98 -0.54 -19.47
C GLN A 176 15.03 -0.51 -20.68
N PRO A 177 14.14 -1.50 -20.90
CA PRO A 177 13.17 -1.45 -22.00
C PRO A 177 12.22 -0.25 -21.94
N PHE A 178 11.96 0.30 -20.74
CA PHE A 178 11.03 1.42 -20.57
C PHE A 178 11.49 2.68 -21.30
N ASP A 179 12.80 2.87 -21.46
CA ASP A 179 13.35 4.01 -22.20
C ASP A 179 12.81 4.06 -23.63
N ASN A 180 12.85 2.91 -24.32
CA ASN A 180 12.39 2.81 -25.70
C ASN A 180 10.86 2.82 -25.76
N THR A 181 10.17 2.15 -24.83
CA THR A 181 8.71 2.08 -24.83
C THR A 181 8.09 3.45 -24.57
N ILE A 182 8.54 4.17 -23.54
CA ILE A 182 8.02 5.51 -23.21
C ILE A 182 8.26 6.47 -24.37
N THR A 183 9.48 6.52 -24.91
CA THR A 183 9.80 7.47 -26.00
C THR A 183 9.04 7.14 -27.29
N ALA A 184 8.92 5.87 -27.67
CA ALA A 184 8.18 5.48 -28.87
C ALA A 184 6.67 5.76 -28.75
N CYS A 185 6.06 5.44 -27.60
CA CYS A 185 4.64 5.71 -27.38
C CYS A 185 4.37 7.23 -27.30
N LEU A 186 5.27 7.99 -26.68
CA LEU A 186 5.16 9.45 -26.65
C LEU A 186 5.25 10.06 -28.06
N ASP A 187 6.17 9.60 -28.90
CA ASP A 187 6.32 10.09 -30.28
C ASP A 187 5.02 9.87 -31.08
N ALA A 188 4.47 8.65 -31.00
CA ALA A 188 3.20 8.31 -31.63
C ALA A 188 2.03 9.17 -31.09
N ALA A 189 1.93 9.31 -29.76
CA ALA A 189 0.87 10.10 -29.13
C ALA A 189 0.96 11.59 -29.48
N LEU A 190 2.18 12.16 -29.54
CA LEU A 190 2.39 13.55 -29.97
C LEU A 190 2.02 13.76 -31.44
N ALA A 191 2.35 12.81 -32.31
CA ALA A 191 1.96 12.88 -33.72
C ALA A 191 0.44 12.82 -33.91
N ASP A 192 -0.24 11.99 -33.12
CA ASP A 192 -1.71 11.81 -33.14
C ASP A 192 -2.46 13.01 -32.54
N SER A 193 -1.85 13.68 -31.55
CA SER A 193 -2.44 14.84 -30.86
C SER A 193 -2.30 16.17 -31.62
N GLN A 194 -1.53 16.20 -32.72
CA GLN A 194 -1.30 17.41 -33.50
C GLN A 194 -2.35 17.54 -34.61
N PRO A 195 -2.89 18.75 -34.86
CA PRO A 195 -3.81 18.96 -35.98
C PRO A 195 -3.13 18.62 -37.30
N SER A 196 -3.77 17.73 -38.05
CA SER A 196 -3.29 17.23 -39.33
C SER A 196 -3.24 18.34 -40.40
N ALA A 197 -2.10 19.02 -40.54
CA ALA A 197 -1.39 19.27 -41.81
C ALA A 197 -0.56 20.58 -41.83
N PRO A 198 0.62 20.60 -42.49
CA PRO A 198 1.20 21.81 -43.05
C PRO A 198 0.27 22.42 -44.12
N PRO A 199 0.26 23.76 -44.30
CA PRO A 199 -0.74 24.49 -45.11
C PRO A 199 -0.82 24.15 -46.61
N ASP A 200 0.07 23.32 -47.17
CA ASP A 200 0.16 23.06 -48.62
C ASP A 200 -0.13 21.60 -49.06
N MET A 201 -0.59 20.73 -48.16
CA MET A 201 -0.98 19.36 -48.49
C MET A 201 -2.39 19.04 -48.01
N THR A 202 -3.22 18.47 -48.90
CA THR A 202 -4.53 17.93 -48.49
C THR A 202 -4.34 16.72 -47.56
N PRO A 203 -5.20 16.49 -46.55
CA PRO A 203 -5.07 15.39 -45.59
C PRO A 203 -4.90 14.00 -46.23
N SER A 204 -5.60 13.76 -47.35
CA SER A 204 -5.46 12.56 -48.17
C SER A 204 -4.04 12.35 -48.71
N ARG A 205 -3.31 13.41 -49.06
CA ARG A 205 -1.93 13.33 -49.57
C ARG A 205 -0.91 13.12 -48.46
N ALA A 206 -1.14 13.69 -47.28
CA ALA A 206 -0.29 13.47 -46.11
C ALA A 206 -0.35 12.02 -45.63
N ALA A 207 -1.55 11.43 -45.58
CA ALA A 207 -1.74 10.01 -45.25
C ALA A 207 -1.05 9.08 -46.26
N VAL A 208 -1.11 9.42 -47.55
CA VAL A 208 -0.41 8.68 -48.61
C VAL A 208 1.12 8.80 -48.46
N PHE A 209 1.63 9.98 -48.09
CA PHE A 209 3.06 10.19 -47.86
C PHE A 209 3.57 9.38 -46.65
N ALA A 210 2.86 9.43 -45.52
CA ALA A 210 3.20 8.65 -44.33
C ALA A 210 3.23 7.13 -44.61
N ARG A 211 2.25 6.61 -45.38
CA ARG A 211 2.23 5.20 -45.79
C ARG A 211 3.43 4.82 -46.67
N VAL A 212 3.79 5.69 -47.61
CA VAL A 212 4.96 5.50 -48.49
C VAL A 212 6.26 5.52 -47.68
N CYS A 213 6.43 6.45 -46.73
CA CYS A 213 7.59 6.50 -45.82
C CYS A 213 7.71 5.22 -44.98
N SER A 214 6.61 4.76 -44.38
CA SER A 214 6.58 3.50 -43.62
C SER A 214 6.97 2.28 -44.46
N ARG A 215 6.52 2.22 -45.72
CA ARG A 215 6.89 1.14 -46.66
C ARG A 215 8.38 1.16 -47.00
N ILE A 216 8.97 2.35 -47.14
CA ILE A 216 10.41 2.52 -47.36
C ILE A 216 11.18 2.06 -46.12
N ASP A 217 10.74 2.45 -44.92
CA ASP A 217 11.39 2.09 -43.66
C ASP A 217 11.41 0.58 -43.39
N ALA A 218 10.37 -0.14 -43.83
CA ALA A 218 10.29 -1.60 -43.74
C ALA A 218 11.28 -2.33 -44.68
N ARG A 219 11.83 -1.64 -45.69
CA ARG A 219 12.65 -2.23 -46.76
C ARG A 219 14.05 -1.60 -46.88
N LEU A 220 14.49 -0.87 -45.85
CA LEU A 220 15.77 -0.14 -45.88
C LEU A 220 16.97 -1.03 -46.18
N ALA A 221 16.93 -2.31 -45.79
CA ALA A 221 18.00 -3.28 -45.99
C ALA A 221 18.19 -3.69 -47.47
N GLU A 222 17.23 -3.43 -48.37
CA GLU A 222 17.32 -3.79 -49.79
C GLU A 222 18.20 -2.81 -50.56
N PRO A 223 19.40 -3.17 -51.04
CA PRO A 223 20.35 -2.18 -51.57
C PRO A 223 19.84 -1.41 -52.80
N GLU A 224 19.14 -2.10 -53.69
CA GLU A 224 18.61 -1.61 -54.97
C GLU A 224 17.19 -1.00 -54.85
N LEU A 225 16.75 -0.61 -53.64
CA LEU A 225 15.43 -0.03 -53.43
C LEU A 225 15.26 1.27 -54.22
N SER A 226 14.35 1.26 -55.19
CA SER A 226 14.10 2.38 -56.09
C SER A 226 12.71 2.97 -55.90
N LEU A 227 12.55 4.25 -56.29
CA LEU A 227 11.26 4.92 -56.29
C LEU A 227 10.23 4.19 -57.17
N ALA A 228 10.68 3.57 -58.27
CA ALA A 228 9.81 2.81 -59.17
C ALA A 228 9.26 1.53 -58.52
N ALA A 229 10.07 0.85 -57.69
CA ALA A 229 9.62 -0.33 -56.94
C ALA A 229 8.54 0.04 -55.91
N ILE A 230 8.78 1.12 -55.14
CA ILE A 230 7.79 1.63 -54.18
C ILE A 230 6.52 2.12 -54.88
N ALA A 231 6.65 2.76 -56.05
CA ALA A 231 5.51 3.21 -56.85
C ALA A 231 4.66 2.04 -57.35
N ALA A 232 5.28 0.97 -57.83
CA ALA A 232 4.58 -0.23 -58.30
C ALA A 232 3.79 -0.90 -57.17
N ASP A 233 4.40 -1.04 -55.99
CA ASP A 233 3.79 -1.69 -54.83
C ASP A 233 2.59 -0.91 -54.28
N GLU A 234 2.68 0.42 -54.27
CA GLU A 234 1.59 1.29 -53.80
C GLU A 234 0.54 1.57 -54.90
N ARG A 235 0.71 0.99 -56.12
CA ARG A 235 -0.13 1.22 -57.31
C ARG A 235 -0.21 2.70 -57.71
N MET A 236 0.92 3.39 -57.66
CA MET A 236 1.06 4.82 -57.92
C MET A 236 2.03 5.07 -59.08
N SER A 237 1.91 6.23 -59.73
CA SER A 237 2.95 6.63 -60.69
C SER A 237 4.21 7.12 -59.95
N ALA A 238 5.39 6.73 -60.43
CA ALA A 238 6.67 7.22 -59.88
C ALA A 238 6.74 8.76 -59.92
N ARG A 239 6.15 9.38 -60.94
CA ARG A 239 6.04 10.84 -61.07
C ARG A 239 5.20 11.49 -59.96
N TYR A 240 4.19 10.79 -59.45
CA TYR A 240 3.38 11.26 -58.32
C TYR A 240 4.17 11.19 -57.01
N LEU A 241 4.87 10.08 -56.75
CA LEU A 241 5.72 9.95 -55.56
C LEU A 241 6.87 10.96 -55.57
N GLN A 242 7.50 11.19 -56.73
CA GLN A 242 8.53 12.22 -56.89
C GLN A 242 8.02 13.60 -56.44
N LYS A 243 6.85 14.02 -56.93
CA LYS A 243 6.20 15.28 -56.52
C LYS A 243 5.81 15.31 -55.05
N LEU A 244 5.46 14.16 -54.48
CA LEU A 244 5.10 14.02 -53.07
C LEU A 244 6.33 14.29 -52.17
N PHE A 245 7.49 13.73 -52.51
CA PHE A 245 8.76 14.00 -51.84
C PHE A 245 9.20 15.45 -52.01
N GLU A 246 9.15 16.00 -53.23
CA GLU A 246 9.49 17.41 -53.49
C GLU A 246 8.67 18.37 -52.63
N LYS A 247 7.35 18.12 -52.50
CA LYS A 247 6.46 18.91 -51.64
C LYS A 247 6.73 18.75 -50.14
N SER A 248 7.32 17.63 -49.72
CA SER A 248 7.75 17.40 -48.34
C SER A 248 9.12 18.01 -48.00
N GLY A 249 9.76 18.70 -48.97
CA GLY A 249 11.07 19.33 -48.77
C GLY A 249 12.25 18.37 -48.89
N SER A 250 12.06 17.17 -49.47
CA SER A 250 13.10 16.15 -49.62
C SER A 250 13.04 15.47 -51.01
N SER A 251 13.98 14.58 -51.28
CA SER A 251 13.90 13.65 -52.41
C SER A 251 13.86 12.22 -51.88
N PHE A 252 13.32 11.29 -52.66
CA PHE A 252 13.33 9.87 -52.29
C PHE A 252 14.73 9.37 -51.90
N SER A 253 15.74 9.69 -52.72
CA SER A 253 17.12 9.27 -52.48
C SER A 253 17.71 9.91 -51.22
N ALA A 254 17.38 11.17 -50.93
CA ALA A 254 17.82 11.84 -49.70
C ALA A 254 17.14 11.25 -48.46
N TYR A 255 15.83 10.97 -48.52
CA TYR A 255 15.09 10.30 -47.45
C TYR A 255 15.66 8.90 -47.17
N LEU A 256 15.80 8.06 -48.21
CA LEU A 256 16.34 6.71 -48.10
C LEU A 256 17.76 6.71 -47.51
N ARG A 257 18.64 7.60 -48.00
CA ARG A 257 20.00 7.74 -47.49
C ARG A 257 20.01 8.10 -46.00
N THR A 258 19.19 9.06 -45.59
CA THR A 258 19.11 9.52 -44.19
C THR A 258 18.58 8.42 -43.27
N SER A 259 17.50 7.74 -43.66
CA SER A 259 16.92 6.64 -42.89
C SER A 259 17.91 5.47 -42.71
N ARG A 260 18.66 5.10 -43.76
CA ARG A 260 19.70 4.06 -43.66
C ARG A 260 20.84 4.48 -42.72
N LEU A 261 21.30 5.73 -42.81
CA LEU A 261 22.36 6.26 -41.94
C LEU A 261 21.96 6.25 -40.45
N GLU A 262 20.71 6.61 -40.12
CA GLU A 262 20.20 6.56 -38.74
C GLU A 262 20.12 5.12 -38.20
N ARG A 263 19.73 4.15 -39.03
CA ARG A 263 19.74 2.72 -38.64
C ARG A 263 21.15 2.20 -38.39
N CYS A 264 22.11 2.55 -39.26
CA CYS A 264 23.52 2.25 -39.01
C CYS A 264 24.00 2.88 -37.70
N ARG A 265 23.62 4.12 -37.40
CA ARG A 265 24.00 4.82 -36.16
C ARG A 265 23.44 4.12 -34.91
N ALA A 266 22.19 3.66 -34.97
CA ALA A 266 21.56 2.91 -33.89
C ALA A 266 22.27 1.58 -33.62
N ASP A 267 22.60 0.82 -34.67
CA ASP A 267 23.30 -0.46 -34.53
C ASP A 267 24.76 -0.28 -34.08
N LEU A 268 25.43 0.80 -34.48
CA LEU A 268 26.79 1.13 -34.03
C LEU A 268 26.86 1.47 -32.53
N ALA A 269 25.76 1.91 -31.91
CA ALA A 269 25.67 2.22 -30.49
C ALA A 269 25.18 1.04 -29.62
N ASN A 270 24.76 -0.08 -30.23
CA ASN A 270 24.17 -1.21 -29.51
C ASN A 270 25.20 -2.33 -29.30
N HIS A 271 25.50 -2.63 -28.04
CA HIS A 271 26.47 -3.65 -27.63
C HIS A 271 26.16 -5.08 -28.13
N GLN A 272 24.90 -5.38 -28.48
CA GLN A 272 24.56 -6.67 -29.08
C GLN A 272 25.18 -6.85 -30.48
N TYR A 273 25.57 -5.77 -31.15
CA TYR A 273 26.20 -5.77 -32.46
C TYR A 273 27.72 -5.48 -32.41
N ASP A 274 28.35 -5.52 -31.23
CA ASP A 274 29.80 -5.29 -31.07
C ASP A 274 30.65 -6.28 -31.87
N LYS A 275 30.11 -7.49 -32.12
CA LYS A 275 30.76 -8.52 -32.94
C LYS A 275 30.67 -8.28 -34.45
N LEU A 276 29.81 -7.37 -34.91
CA LEU A 276 29.70 -7.00 -36.33
C LEU A 276 30.67 -5.87 -36.65
N SER A 277 31.42 -5.98 -37.75
CA SER A 277 32.27 -4.88 -38.21
C SER A 277 31.40 -3.68 -38.65
N VAL A 278 32.00 -2.49 -38.73
CA VAL A 278 31.34 -1.30 -39.29
C VAL A 278 30.85 -1.58 -40.72
N SER A 279 31.63 -2.35 -41.49
CA SER A 279 31.27 -2.78 -42.84
C SER A 279 30.06 -3.72 -42.86
N ASP A 280 29.96 -4.64 -41.90
CA ASP A 280 28.79 -5.54 -41.80
C ASP A 280 27.50 -4.76 -41.52
N ILE A 281 27.56 -3.75 -40.64
CA ILE A 281 26.42 -2.87 -40.36
C ILE A 281 26.06 -2.04 -41.59
N CYS A 282 27.06 -1.54 -42.32
CA CYS A 282 26.87 -0.83 -43.59
C CYS A 282 26.08 -1.68 -44.60
N TYR A 283 26.52 -2.91 -44.88
CA TYR A 283 25.85 -3.80 -45.82
C TYR A 283 24.44 -4.22 -45.34
N ARG A 284 24.27 -4.44 -44.03
CA ARG A 284 22.98 -4.82 -43.43
C ARG A 284 21.86 -3.82 -43.71
N TRP A 285 22.19 -2.53 -43.82
CA TRP A 285 21.23 -1.46 -44.09
C TRP A 285 21.26 -0.97 -45.54
N GLY A 286 21.72 -1.80 -46.48
CA GLY A 286 21.57 -1.57 -47.91
C GLY A 286 22.58 -0.60 -48.53
N PHE A 287 23.70 -0.31 -47.88
CA PHE A 287 24.83 0.37 -48.52
C PHE A 287 25.74 -0.64 -49.21
N ASN A 288 26.05 -0.42 -50.49
CA ASN A 288 26.91 -1.31 -51.28
C ASN A 288 28.41 -1.00 -51.17
N ASP A 289 28.79 0.15 -50.59
CA ASP A 289 30.17 0.60 -50.51
C ASP A 289 30.48 1.21 -49.12
N PRO A 290 31.35 0.57 -48.31
CA PRO A 290 31.73 1.05 -46.97
C PRO A 290 32.46 2.41 -46.97
N SER A 291 33.16 2.76 -48.04
CA SER A 291 33.87 4.04 -48.16
C SER A 291 32.89 5.19 -48.40
N HIS A 292 31.91 4.98 -49.29
CA HIS A 292 30.80 5.90 -49.53
C HIS A 292 29.92 6.04 -48.28
N PHE A 293 29.61 4.93 -47.60
CA PHE A 293 28.91 4.96 -46.32
C PHE A 293 29.66 5.78 -45.27
N SER A 294 30.97 5.55 -45.10
CA SER A 294 31.76 6.26 -44.10
C SER A 294 31.82 7.77 -44.37
N HIS A 295 31.88 8.17 -45.65
CA HIS A 295 31.82 9.57 -46.04
C HIS A 295 30.45 10.17 -45.73
N ALA A 296 29.36 9.53 -46.16
CA ALA A 296 27.99 10.00 -45.93
C ALA A 296 27.63 10.04 -44.44
N PHE A 297 28.10 9.08 -43.64
CA PHE A 297 27.91 9.04 -42.20
C PHE A 297 28.64 10.20 -41.51
N ARG A 298 29.89 10.48 -41.92
CA ARG A 298 30.64 11.61 -41.37
C ARG A 298 30.06 12.96 -41.80
N GLU A 299 29.59 13.07 -43.03
CA GLU A 299 28.90 14.26 -43.54
C GLU A 299 27.62 14.55 -42.73
N GLN A 300 26.85 13.51 -42.38
CA GLN A 300 25.60 13.64 -41.63
C GLN A 300 25.81 13.85 -40.12
N PHE A 301 26.74 13.14 -39.49
CA PHE A 301 26.88 13.07 -38.02
C PHE A 301 28.16 13.70 -37.47
N GLY A 302 29.00 14.30 -38.32
CA GLY A 302 30.22 15.01 -37.94
C GLY A 302 31.41 14.13 -37.55
N ILE A 303 31.21 12.83 -37.29
CA ILE A 303 32.28 11.89 -36.90
C ILE A 303 32.23 10.58 -37.71
N SER A 304 33.33 9.82 -37.74
CA SER A 304 33.37 8.55 -38.47
C SER A 304 32.58 7.45 -37.73
N PRO A 305 32.00 6.46 -38.44
CA PRO A 305 31.27 5.35 -37.82
C PRO A 305 32.06 4.61 -36.75
N ARG A 306 33.38 4.44 -36.96
CA ARG A 306 34.28 3.77 -36.03
C ARG A 306 34.51 4.61 -34.77
N ALA A 307 34.76 5.91 -34.91
CA ALA A 307 34.91 6.81 -33.78
C ALA A 307 33.61 6.90 -32.96
N TYR A 308 32.46 6.89 -33.63
CA TYR A 308 31.14 6.87 -32.99
C TYR A 308 30.97 5.60 -32.11
N ARG A 309 31.32 4.42 -32.62
CA ARG A 309 31.28 3.16 -31.85
C ARG A 309 32.25 3.13 -30.67
N GLU A 310 33.48 3.61 -30.88
CA GLU A 310 34.50 3.68 -29.81
C GLU A 310 34.10 4.65 -28.70
N GLN A 311 33.41 5.75 -29.04
CA GLN A 311 32.87 6.70 -28.07
C GLN A 311 31.74 6.09 -27.22
N THR A 312 30.86 5.29 -27.81
CA THR A 312 29.80 4.60 -27.07
C THR A 312 30.34 3.46 -26.20
N ALA A 313 31.42 2.78 -26.62
CA ALA A 313 32.05 1.69 -25.87
C ALA A 313 32.83 2.15 -24.62
N ASN A 314 33.31 3.40 -24.57
CA ASN A 314 34.14 3.94 -23.48
C ASN A 314 33.35 4.70 -22.39
N THR A 315 32.02 4.57 -22.33
CA THR A 315 31.23 5.16 -21.23
C THR A 315 31.36 4.28 -19.98
N PRO A 316 31.90 4.76 -18.84
CA PRO A 316 32.27 3.88 -17.72
C PRO A 316 31.04 3.24 -17.05
N GLU A 317 30.97 1.91 -17.06
CA GLU A 317 30.07 1.12 -16.22
C GLU A 317 30.35 1.42 -14.73
N HIS A 318 29.37 2.03 -14.05
CA HIS A 318 29.41 2.15 -12.58
C HIS A 318 29.11 0.78 -11.97
N ARG A 319 30.04 0.26 -11.17
CA ARG A 319 29.92 -0.98 -10.39
C ARG A 319 28.58 -1.06 -9.63
N PRO A 320 27.93 -2.25 -9.58
CA PRO A 320 26.74 -2.44 -8.76
C PRO A 320 27.09 -2.33 -7.26
N PRO A 321 26.19 -1.80 -6.41
CA PRO A 321 26.34 -1.94 -4.97
C PRO A 321 26.22 -3.42 -4.58
N GLN A 322 27.12 -3.84 -3.71
CA GLN A 322 27.27 -5.20 -3.20
C GLN A 322 26.04 -5.61 -2.38
N ASN A 323 25.63 -6.86 -2.55
CA ASN A 323 24.75 -7.55 -1.61
C ASN A 323 25.29 -7.39 -0.18
N VAL A 324 24.44 -6.94 0.74
CA VAL A 324 24.76 -6.90 2.16
C VAL A 324 24.77 -8.33 2.69
N SER A 325 25.96 -8.93 2.74
CA SER A 325 26.28 -10.06 3.61
C SER A 325 27.04 -9.51 4.82
N ARG A 326 26.80 -10.06 6.02
CA ARG A 326 27.54 -9.72 7.24
C ARG A 326 29.03 -10.00 7.02
N GLY A 327 29.81 -8.97 6.67
CA GLY A 327 31.25 -9.01 6.50
C GLY A 327 31.83 -7.60 6.61
N LEU A 328 32.99 -7.47 7.25
CA LEU A 328 33.63 -6.18 7.59
C LEU A 328 33.81 -5.24 6.36
N PRO A 329 33.81 -3.90 6.57
CA PRO A 329 34.05 -2.92 5.51
C PRO A 329 35.41 -3.12 4.80
N ALA A 330 35.41 -2.97 3.48
CA ALA A 330 36.54 -3.27 2.59
C ALA A 330 37.77 -2.33 2.70
N HIS A 331 37.89 -1.49 3.73
CA HIS A 331 39.01 -0.53 3.87
C HIS A 331 39.58 -0.36 5.29
N ALA A 332 39.62 -1.44 6.10
CA ALA A 332 40.44 -1.43 7.30
C ALA A 332 41.88 -1.87 6.98
N LYS A 333 42.84 -0.93 7.01
CA LYS A 333 44.28 -1.25 7.02
C LYS A 333 44.59 -2.11 8.25
N ARG A 334 45.06 -3.33 8.02
CA ARG A 334 45.47 -4.29 9.05
C ARG A 334 46.69 -3.73 9.81
N ALA A 335 46.53 -3.43 11.10
CA ALA A 335 47.65 -3.32 12.04
C ALA A 335 48.10 -4.74 12.45
N PRO A 336 49.39 -4.98 12.74
CA PRO A 336 49.86 -6.30 13.14
C PRO A 336 49.30 -6.70 14.51
N ALA A 337 48.83 -7.94 14.60
CA ALA A 337 48.22 -8.51 15.79
C ALA A 337 49.23 -8.69 16.93
N SER A 338 48.85 -8.29 18.14
CA SER A 338 49.50 -8.72 19.37
C SER A 338 48.91 -10.07 19.81
N PRO A 339 49.72 -11.05 20.25
CA PRO A 339 49.22 -12.35 20.69
C PRO A 339 48.83 -12.30 22.17
N GLY A 340 47.59 -12.69 22.49
CA GLY A 340 47.22 -13.00 23.88
C GLY A 340 45.75 -12.80 24.21
N ALA A 341 44.91 -13.78 23.91
CA ALA A 341 43.73 -14.12 24.73
C ALA A 341 43.25 -15.55 24.36
N PRO A 342 42.92 -16.40 25.35
CA PRO A 342 42.66 -17.82 25.13
C PRO A 342 41.27 -18.06 24.53
N ALA A 343 41.19 -19.16 23.76
CA ALA A 343 39.96 -19.69 23.21
C ALA A 343 39.02 -20.14 24.34
N ASN A 344 37.77 -19.66 24.32
CA ASN A 344 36.73 -20.16 25.20
C ASN A 344 36.12 -21.40 24.56
N ASP A 345 36.26 -22.52 25.24
CA ASP A 345 35.77 -23.84 24.91
C ASP A 345 34.26 -23.94 25.19
N GLY A 346 33.56 -24.60 24.27
CA GLY A 346 32.11 -24.75 24.30
C GLY A 346 31.62 -25.68 25.41
N SER A 347 31.51 -25.15 26.63
CA SER A 347 30.78 -25.83 27.70
C SER A 347 29.31 -25.41 27.71
N ALA A 348 28.46 -26.39 27.39
CA ALA A 348 27.02 -26.33 27.51
C ALA A 348 26.62 -26.19 28.99
N ALA A 349 26.24 -24.98 29.40
CA ALA A 349 25.56 -24.73 30.66
C ALA A 349 24.05 -24.64 30.43
N ARG A 350 23.31 -25.47 31.17
CA ARG A 350 21.86 -25.63 31.14
C ARG A 350 21.13 -24.28 31.17
N LEU A 351 20.26 -24.05 30.19
CA LEU A 351 19.20 -23.03 30.23
C LEU A 351 18.28 -23.33 31.42
N GLN A 352 18.34 -22.48 32.46
CA GLN A 352 17.32 -22.42 33.48
C GLN A 352 16.06 -21.76 32.91
N ALA A 353 14.92 -22.27 33.38
CA ALA A 353 13.57 -21.95 32.93
C ALA A 353 13.24 -20.45 32.95
N ALA A 354 12.37 -20.07 32.02
CA ALA A 354 11.72 -18.77 31.94
C ALA A 354 11.11 -18.35 33.30
N PRO A 355 11.10 -17.04 33.64
CA PRO A 355 10.57 -16.59 34.91
C PRO A 355 9.06 -16.91 34.99
N THR A 356 8.71 -17.56 36.10
CA THR A 356 7.36 -17.90 36.51
C THR A 356 6.55 -16.60 36.66
N ILE A 357 5.42 -16.52 35.95
CA ILE A 357 4.39 -15.50 36.17
C ILE A 357 3.91 -15.65 37.62
N VAL A 358 4.22 -14.68 38.47
CA VAL A 358 3.71 -14.63 39.84
C VAL A 358 2.23 -14.21 39.78
N PRO A 359 1.31 -14.94 40.41
CA PRO A 359 -0.07 -14.49 40.51
C PRO A 359 -0.12 -13.25 41.42
N ILE A 360 -0.46 -12.10 40.85
CA ILE A 360 -0.75 -10.89 41.60
C ILE A 360 -2.06 -11.14 42.37
N THR A 361 -1.92 -11.66 43.58
CA THR A 361 -3.00 -11.66 44.57
C THR A 361 -2.97 -10.31 45.28
N GLN A 362 -4.08 -9.59 45.13
CA GLN A 362 -4.50 -8.46 45.96
C GLN A 362 -3.48 -7.33 46.19
N ALA A 363 -3.25 -6.53 45.14
CA ALA A 363 -3.07 -5.09 45.33
C ALA A 363 -4.34 -4.39 44.84
N ARG A 364 -5.31 -4.18 45.74
CA ARG A 364 -6.32 -3.14 45.54
C ARG A 364 -5.58 -1.81 45.64
N SER A 365 -4.98 -1.35 44.54
CA SER A 365 -4.67 0.07 44.42
C SER A 365 -6.01 0.80 44.44
N HIS A 366 -6.13 1.79 45.32
CA HIS A 366 -7.24 2.73 45.29
C HIS A 366 -7.15 3.55 44.00
N ALA A 367 -7.61 2.99 42.89
CA ALA A 367 -8.05 3.78 41.77
C ALA A 367 -9.21 4.64 42.28
N ALA A 368 -9.07 5.96 42.18
CA ALA A 368 -10.16 6.89 42.40
C ALA A 368 -11.38 6.39 41.62
N ARG A 369 -12.56 6.40 42.26
CA ARG A 369 -13.80 6.07 41.55
C ARG A 369 -13.89 6.99 40.32
N PRO A 370 -14.19 6.46 39.11
CA PRO A 370 -14.38 7.30 37.93
C PRO A 370 -15.41 8.39 38.26
N GLU A 371 -15.05 9.66 38.07
CA GLU A 371 -15.92 10.80 38.38
C GLU A 371 -17.05 10.99 37.34
N GLY A 372 -17.08 10.15 36.29
CA GLY A 372 -18.07 10.18 35.20
C GLY A 372 -19.26 9.23 35.40
N ARG A 373 -20.29 9.41 34.58
CA ARG A 373 -21.48 8.54 34.54
C ARG A 373 -21.09 7.16 33.97
N HIS A 374 -21.77 6.12 34.43
CA HIS A 374 -21.66 4.78 33.87
C HIS A 374 -22.79 4.51 32.88
N HIS A 375 -22.45 3.89 31.74
CA HIS A 375 -23.37 3.50 30.67
C HIS A 375 -23.22 2.01 30.35
N TRP A 376 -24.26 1.41 29.77
CA TRP A 376 -24.26 0.03 29.34
C TRP A 376 -24.70 -0.05 27.88
N LEU A 377 -23.92 -0.74 27.05
CA LEU A 377 -24.18 -0.95 25.63
C LEU A 377 -24.20 -2.45 25.33
N GLN A 378 -25.41 -3.00 25.20
CA GLN A 378 -25.63 -4.41 24.84
C GLN A 378 -25.32 -4.65 23.37
N ALA A 379 -24.90 -5.87 23.01
CA ALA A 379 -24.74 -6.28 21.63
C ALA A 379 -26.07 -6.83 21.10
N THR A 380 -26.69 -6.12 20.17
CA THR A 380 -27.97 -6.44 19.52
C THR A 380 -27.92 -6.00 18.07
N ASP A 381 -28.87 -6.45 17.24
CA ASP A 381 -29.01 -6.01 15.85
C ASP A 381 -29.21 -4.49 15.66
N LYS A 382 -29.49 -3.75 16.75
CA LYS A 382 -29.65 -2.29 16.74
C LYS A 382 -28.41 -1.51 17.19
N THR A 383 -27.47 -2.19 17.83
CA THR A 383 -26.29 -1.57 18.45
C THR A 383 -24.97 -2.03 17.84
N VAL A 384 -25.03 -2.95 16.88
CA VAL A 384 -23.88 -3.41 16.12
C VAL A 384 -23.99 -3.03 14.65
N HIS A 385 -22.85 -2.88 14.02
CA HIS A 385 -22.68 -2.96 12.57
C HIS A 385 -21.68 -4.08 12.27
N TRP A 386 -21.73 -4.66 11.06
CA TRP A 386 -20.99 -5.89 10.76
C TRP A 386 -20.13 -5.72 9.52
N GLY A 387 -18.82 -5.77 9.73
CA GLY A 387 -17.81 -5.86 8.68
C GLY A 387 -17.37 -4.53 8.10
N TYR A 388 -17.69 -3.40 8.72
CA TYR A 388 -17.24 -2.10 8.22
C TYR A 388 -17.12 -1.04 9.31
N LEU A 389 -16.43 0.06 9.02
CA LEU A 389 -16.42 1.31 9.77
C LEU A 389 -16.91 2.42 8.85
N SER A 390 -17.57 3.44 9.40
CA SER A 390 -17.96 4.62 8.62
C SER A 390 -18.24 5.80 9.54
N HIS A 391 -17.87 7.00 9.11
CA HIS A 391 -18.22 8.23 9.81
C HIS A 391 -19.66 8.68 9.59
N ASP A 392 -20.39 8.04 8.67
CA ASP A 392 -21.80 8.33 8.39
C ASP A 392 -22.76 7.53 9.29
N LEU A 393 -22.24 6.61 10.11
CA LEU A 393 -23.05 5.85 11.04
C LEU A 393 -23.56 6.74 12.19
N PRO A 394 -24.87 6.76 12.47
CA PRO A 394 -25.38 7.46 13.63
C PRO A 394 -24.88 6.78 14.92
N PRO A 395 -24.45 7.54 15.94
CA PRO A 395 -24.02 6.96 17.20
C PRO A 395 -25.19 6.30 17.92
N VAL A 396 -24.94 5.09 18.44
CA VAL A 396 -25.93 4.33 19.23
C VAL A 396 -25.90 4.72 20.71
N LEU A 397 -24.84 5.41 21.13
CA LEU A 397 -24.64 5.97 22.46
C LEU A 397 -23.79 7.24 22.34
N GLU A 398 -24.13 8.27 23.13
CA GLU A 398 -23.28 9.44 23.32
C GLU A 398 -22.89 9.57 24.80
N VAL A 399 -21.62 9.82 25.07
CA VAL A 399 -21.07 9.94 26.42
C VAL A 399 -20.29 11.23 26.63
N MET A 400 -20.11 11.62 27.90
CA MET A 400 -19.21 12.70 28.27
C MET A 400 -17.77 12.19 28.40
N PRO A 401 -16.75 13.00 28.08
CA PRO A 401 -15.37 12.66 28.44
C PRO A 401 -15.22 12.33 29.93
N GLY A 402 -14.58 11.21 30.24
CA GLY A 402 -14.39 10.68 31.59
C GLY A 402 -15.42 9.63 32.02
N ASP A 403 -16.54 9.50 31.30
CA ASP A 403 -17.57 8.48 31.54
C ASP A 403 -17.00 7.06 31.36
N THR A 404 -17.68 6.11 31.98
CA THR A 404 -17.42 4.68 31.81
C THR A 404 -18.54 4.01 31.03
N VAL A 405 -18.18 3.00 30.22
CA VAL A 405 -19.14 2.24 29.42
C VAL A 405 -18.80 0.76 29.54
N THR A 406 -19.77 -0.06 29.91
CA THR A 406 -19.70 -1.50 29.68
C THR A 406 -20.22 -1.79 28.27
N ILE A 407 -19.40 -2.41 27.43
CA ILE A 407 -19.72 -2.74 26.04
C ILE A 407 -19.67 -4.26 25.89
N GLU A 408 -20.80 -4.84 25.49
CA GLU A 408 -20.89 -6.23 25.09
C GLU A 408 -20.46 -6.37 23.62
N THR A 409 -19.72 -7.43 23.31
CA THR A 409 -19.24 -7.73 21.96
C THR A 409 -19.53 -9.20 21.64
N LEU A 410 -19.77 -9.49 20.37
CA LEU A 410 -20.01 -10.84 19.88
C LEU A 410 -18.92 -11.19 18.88
N THR A 411 -18.42 -12.42 18.95
CA THR A 411 -17.57 -12.94 17.86
C THR A 411 -18.41 -13.27 16.64
N GLN A 412 -17.92 -12.92 15.44
CA GLN A 412 -18.52 -13.30 14.16
C GLN A 412 -18.56 -14.83 13.92
N HIS A 413 -17.75 -15.59 14.65
CA HIS A 413 -17.67 -17.06 14.55
C HIS A 413 -18.68 -17.79 15.44
N ALA A 414 -19.60 -17.10 16.13
CA ALA A 414 -20.57 -17.75 17.01
C ALA A 414 -21.48 -18.77 16.28
N SER A 415 -21.69 -18.62 14.96
CA SER A 415 -22.45 -19.57 14.15
C SER A 415 -21.74 -20.88 13.85
N ASP A 416 -20.44 -21.00 14.15
CA ASP A 416 -19.67 -22.24 14.00
C ASP A 416 -20.14 -23.34 14.96
N ASP A 417 -20.73 -22.93 16.10
CA ASP A 417 -21.47 -23.80 17.01
C ASP A 417 -22.59 -23.02 17.71
N ARG A 418 -23.75 -22.98 17.05
CA ARG A 418 -24.94 -22.26 17.51
C ARG A 418 -25.38 -22.68 18.92
N GLU A 419 -25.33 -23.98 19.24
CA GLU A 419 -25.77 -24.53 20.53
C GLU A 419 -24.94 -23.93 21.70
N ARG A 420 -23.65 -23.66 21.45
CA ARG A 420 -22.71 -23.20 22.47
C ARG A 420 -22.57 -21.68 22.54
N MET A 421 -22.74 -20.97 21.43
CA MET A 421 -22.38 -19.55 21.33
C MET A 421 -23.57 -18.62 21.02
N ILE A 422 -24.74 -19.15 20.69
CA ILE A 422 -25.93 -18.34 20.32
C ILE A 422 -27.18 -18.73 21.10
N ASP A 423 -27.54 -20.02 21.15
CA ASP A 423 -28.85 -20.43 21.67
C ASP A 423 -29.06 -20.03 23.13
N GLY A 424 -30.19 -19.39 23.41
CA GLY A 424 -30.56 -18.87 24.73
C GLY A 424 -29.97 -17.49 25.07
N ASP A 425 -29.06 -16.96 24.24
CA ASP A 425 -28.51 -15.60 24.37
C ASP A 425 -29.29 -14.64 23.49
N ALA A 426 -30.18 -13.83 24.08
CA ALA A 426 -31.04 -12.91 23.34
C ALA A 426 -30.28 -11.89 22.47
N GLY A 427 -29.08 -11.47 22.89
CA GLY A 427 -28.25 -10.53 22.11
C GLY A 427 -27.64 -11.21 20.89
N ALA A 428 -27.07 -12.40 21.09
CA ALA A 428 -26.54 -13.21 20.00
C ALA A 428 -27.64 -13.66 19.03
N GLU A 429 -28.78 -14.14 19.53
CA GLU A 429 -29.94 -14.52 18.72
C GLU A 429 -30.46 -13.35 17.90
N SER A 430 -30.51 -12.14 18.47
CA SER A 430 -30.90 -10.91 17.75
C SER A 430 -29.96 -10.63 16.57
N VAL A 431 -28.64 -10.66 16.77
CA VAL A 431 -27.64 -10.36 15.74
C VAL A 431 -27.54 -11.44 14.67
N PHE A 432 -27.57 -12.71 15.09
CA PHE A 432 -27.41 -13.87 14.21
C PHE A 432 -28.72 -14.39 13.62
N HIS A 433 -29.86 -13.77 13.92
CA HIS A 433 -31.15 -14.17 13.35
C HIS A 433 -31.10 -14.16 11.82
N TRP A 434 -31.22 -15.35 11.23
CA TRP A 434 -31.22 -15.59 9.80
C TRP A 434 -32.11 -16.78 9.48
N THR A 435 -33.17 -16.53 8.71
CA THR A 435 -34.13 -17.51 8.20
C THR A 435 -34.24 -17.37 6.68
N ALA A 436 -35.06 -18.19 6.03
CA ALA A 436 -35.26 -18.12 4.59
C ALA A 436 -35.84 -16.78 4.10
N ASP A 437 -36.56 -16.05 4.96
CA ASP A 437 -37.27 -14.83 4.59
C ASP A 437 -36.64 -13.56 5.21
N GLN A 438 -35.83 -13.71 6.26
CA GLN A 438 -35.35 -12.57 7.04
C GLN A 438 -33.95 -12.79 7.59
N LYS A 439 -33.17 -11.70 7.60
CA LYS A 439 -31.89 -11.60 8.27
C LYS A 439 -31.79 -10.27 9.00
N ASN A 440 -31.62 -10.28 10.32
CA ASN A 440 -31.69 -9.06 11.13
C ASN A 440 -30.55 -8.08 10.80
N VAL A 441 -29.30 -8.58 10.82
CA VAL A 441 -28.14 -7.83 10.35
C VAL A 441 -27.79 -8.28 8.94
N ASN A 442 -28.46 -7.67 7.95
CA ASN A 442 -28.36 -8.09 6.56
C ASN A 442 -26.97 -7.83 5.96
N ARG A 443 -26.52 -6.58 5.99
CA ARG A 443 -25.19 -6.17 5.51
C ARG A 443 -24.11 -6.77 6.41
N ARG A 444 -23.19 -7.53 5.82
CA ARG A 444 -21.95 -7.99 6.45
C ARG A 444 -20.78 -7.72 5.50
N GLY A 445 -20.05 -6.64 5.78
CA GLY A 445 -18.97 -6.12 4.95
C GLY A 445 -19.27 -4.78 4.27
N ALA A 446 -18.19 -4.13 3.83
CA ALA A 446 -18.15 -2.86 3.11
C ALA A 446 -18.52 -2.99 1.62
N GLY A 447 -18.73 -4.19 1.10
CA GLY A 447 -19.07 -4.45 -0.30
C GLY A 447 -20.49 -4.00 -0.71
N PRO A 448 -20.88 -4.23 -1.97
CA PRO A 448 -22.22 -3.89 -2.47
C PRO A 448 -23.35 -4.61 -1.71
N ILE A 449 -24.48 -3.94 -1.53
CA ILE A 449 -25.64 -4.52 -0.82
C ILE A 449 -26.36 -5.59 -1.64
N ASP A 450 -26.24 -5.52 -2.96
CA ASP A 450 -26.90 -6.40 -3.93
C ASP A 450 -26.09 -7.65 -4.27
N ALA A 451 -24.94 -7.84 -3.61
CA ALA A 451 -24.03 -8.96 -3.86
C ALA A 451 -23.64 -9.10 -5.35
N SER A 452 -23.39 -7.96 -6.01
CA SER A 452 -23.09 -7.89 -7.45
C SER A 452 -21.69 -8.41 -7.86
N VAL A 453 -20.81 -8.76 -6.91
CA VAL A 453 -19.42 -9.14 -7.20
C VAL A 453 -19.25 -10.66 -7.22
N TYR A 454 -19.63 -11.32 -6.14
CA TYR A 454 -19.48 -12.77 -5.93
C TYR A 454 -20.80 -13.47 -5.63
N GLY A 455 -21.86 -12.72 -5.28
CA GLY A 455 -23.16 -13.31 -4.97
C GLY A 455 -23.21 -14.00 -3.60
N ARG A 456 -22.35 -13.61 -2.65
CA ARG A 456 -22.25 -14.25 -1.32
C ARG A 456 -23.30 -13.73 -0.33
N GLY A 457 -23.85 -12.55 -0.59
CA GLY A 457 -24.79 -11.86 0.27
C GLY A 457 -24.46 -10.38 0.41
N ALA A 458 -25.36 -9.62 1.04
CA ALA A 458 -25.20 -8.18 1.22
C ALA A 458 -23.89 -7.83 1.95
N GLY A 459 -23.06 -6.97 1.33
CA GLY A 459 -21.73 -6.62 1.82
C GLY A 459 -20.60 -7.55 1.37
N GLU A 460 -20.92 -8.69 0.73
CA GLU A 460 -20.00 -9.67 0.14
C GLU A 460 -18.94 -10.28 1.08
N GLY A 461 -19.04 -10.02 2.39
CA GLY A 461 -18.02 -10.42 3.36
C GLY A 461 -16.72 -9.62 3.24
N PHE A 462 -16.74 -8.43 2.61
CA PHE A 462 -15.58 -7.52 2.60
C PHE A 462 -15.47 -6.80 3.95
N GLY A 463 -14.92 -7.53 4.91
CA GLY A 463 -14.96 -7.20 6.32
C GLY A 463 -15.93 -8.10 7.07
N VAL A 464 -15.47 -8.64 8.20
CA VAL A 464 -16.13 -9.79 8.87
C VAL A 464 -16.48 -9.56 10.33
N HIS A 465 -16.01 -8.49 10.96
CA HIS A 465 -16.11 -8.29 12.40
C HIS A 465 -17.46 -7.69 12.81
N ILE A 466 -18.09 -8.22 13.86
CA ILE A 466 -19.22 -7.55 14.52
C ILE A 466 -18.65 -6.45 15.40
N CYS A 467 -19.06 -5.22 15.15
CA CYS A 467 -18.58 -4.03 15.84
C CYS A 467 -19.72 -3.38 16.63
N THR A 468 -19.66 -3.41 17.96
CA THR A 468 -20.62 -2.70 18.81
C THR A 468 -20.28 -1.20 18.83
N GLY A 469 -21.25 -0.35 18.49
CA GLY A 469 -21.08 1.09 18.34
C GLY A 469 -21.78 1.66 17.10
N PRO A 470 -21.42 2.87 16.64
CA PRO A 470 -20.40 3.74 17.24
C PRO A 470 -20.87 4.46 18.51
N VAL A 471 -19.95 4.66 19.45
CA VAL A 471 -20.11 5.50 20.63
C VAL A 471 -19.51 6.87 20.34
N ALA A 472 -20.33 7.92 20.40
CA ALA A 472 -19.88 9.30 20.27
C ALA A 472 -19.38 9.83 21.62
N VAL A 473 -18.21 10.50 21.61
CA VAL A 473 -17.68 11.23 22.78
C VAL A 473 -17.91 12.72 22.56
N ARG A 474 -18.73 13.33 23.43
CA ARG A 474 -19.11 14.73 23.29
C ARG A 474 -17.89 15.65 23.28
N GLY A 475 -17.84 16.53 22.27
CA GLY A 475 -16.78 17.53 22.13
C GLY A 475 -15.48 17.02 21.52
N ALA A 476 -15.39 15.74 21.14
CA ALA A 476 -14.27 15.20 20.37
C ALA A 476 -14.29 15.79 18.96
N MET A 477 -13.15 16.32 18.51
CA MET A 477 -12.97 16.94 17.20
C MET A 477 -11.72 16.41 16.50
N PRO A 478 -11.64 16.47 15.16
CA PRO A 478 -10.46 16.03 14.42
C PRO A 478 -9.16 16.64 14.97
N GLY A 479 -8.17 15.80 15.25
CA GLY A 479 -6.89 16.18 15.82
C GLY A 479 -6.77 15.97 17.33
N ASP A 480 -7.87 15.83 18.06
CA ASP A 480 -7.87 15.38 19.46
C ASP A 480 -7.39 13.92 19.57
N VAL A 481 -7.13 13.47 20.80
CA VAL A 481 -6.82 12.07 21.10
C VAL A 481 -7.89 11.51 22.03
N LEU A 482 -8.49 10.38 21.65
CA LEU A 482 -9.35 9.58 22.52
C LEU A 482 -8.49 8.51 23.18
N GLU A 483 -8.43 8.55 24.51
CA GLU A 483 -7.88 7.48 25.35
C GLU A 483 -9.01 6.53 25.75
N VAL A 484 -8.88 5.27 25.38
CA VAL A 484 -9.79 4.19 25.77
C VAL A 484 -9.08 3.32 26.79
N ARG A 485 -9.40 3.52 28.08
CA ARG A 485 -8.85 2.68 29.15
C ARG A 485 -9.70 1.43 29.31
N ILE A 486 -9.07 0.26 29.22
CA ILE A 486 -9.74 -1.02 29.41
C ILE A 486 -9.65 -1.40 30.88
N LEU A 487 -10.74 -1.22 31.63
CA LEU A 487 -10.79 -1.42 33.08
C LEU A 487 -10.92 -2.90 33.45
N ASP A 488 -11.73 -3.63 32.68
CA ASP A 488 -11.96 -5.05 32.86
C ASP A 488 -12.39 -5.72 31.54
N VAL A 489 -12.11 -7.01 31.41
CA VAL A 489 -12.48 -7.83 30.24
C VAL A 489 -12.84 -9.24 30.72
N ARG A 490 -13.99 -9.74 30.29
CA ARG A 490 -14.49 -11.06 30.70
C ARG A 490 -15.18 -11.80 29.54
N PRO A 491 -15.01 -13.13 29.43
CA PRO A 491 -15.79 -13.94 28.51
C PRO A 491 -17.29 -13.80 28.74
N ARG A 492 -18.05 -13.75 27.65
CA ARG A 492 -19.51 -13.79 27.68
C ARG A 492 -19.94 -15.24 27.91
N PRO A 493 -20.60 -15.57 29.05
CA PRO A 493 -20.95 -16.95 29.36
C PRO A 493 -21.95 -17.53 28.37
N CYS A 494 -21.84 -18.84 28.13
CA CYS A 494 -22.83 -19.62 27.40
C CYS A 494 -24.18 -19.58 28.12
N CYS A 495 -25.25 -19.25 27.39
CA CYS A 495 -26.61 -19.23 27.93
C CYS A 495 -27.30 -20.61 27.90
N ASN A 496 -26.69 -21.62 27.26
CA ASN A 496 -27.20 -22.98 27.28
C ASN A 496 -26.97 -23.61 28.67
N PRO A 497 -28.03 -24.03 29.39
CA PRO A 497 -27.91 -24.57 30.74
C PRO A 497 -26.99 -25.79 30.87
N ARG A 498 -26.76 -26.53 29.77
CA ARG A 498 -25.85 -27.69 29.74
C ARG A 498 -24.39 -27.31 30.01
N PHE A 499 -24.03 -26.06 29.76
CA PHE A 499 -22.65 -25.57 29.83
C PHE A 499 -22.53 -24.38 30.80
N ALA A 500 -23.36 -24.34 31.84
CA ALA A 500 -23.33 -23.28 32.84
C ALA A 500 -21.91 -23.04 33.39
N GLY A 501 -21.54 -21.77 33.54
CA GLY A 501 -20.20 -21.37 33.99
C GLY A 501 -19.09 -21.45 32.92
N ARG A 502 -19.42 -21.84 31.68
CA ARG A 502 -18.48 -21.90 30.55
C ARG A 502 -18.75 -20.78 29.55
N ALA A 503 -17.70 -20.37 28.84
CA ALA A 503 -17.81 -19.67 27.57
C ALA A 503 -17.15 -20.53 26.49
N PHE A 504 -17.48 -20.27 25.23
CA PHE A 504 -16.90 -20.97 24.10
C PHE A 504 -16.38 -19.98 23.08
N GLY A 505 -15.36 -20.41 22.35
CA GLY A 505 -14.87 -19.71 21.18
C GLY A 505 -14.51 -20.64 20.05
N SER A 506 -14.40 -20.09 18.86
CA SER A 506 -13.98 -20.79 17.66
C SER A 506 -12.56 -20.38 17.30
N ASN A 507 -11.77 -21.29 16.77
CA ASN A 507 -10.55 -20.95 16.04
C ASN A 507 -10.68 -21.57 14.66
N ALA A 508 -10.85 -20.74 13.66
CA ALA A 508 -10.95 -21.17 12.27
C ALA A 508 -9.60 -21.02 11.58
N ALA A 509 -8.98 -22.14 11.22
CA ALA A 509 -7.87 -22.18 10.29
C ALA A 509 -8.44 -22.02 8.87
N THR A 510 -8.21 -20.86 8.26
CA THR A 510 -9.00 -20.36 7.12
C THR A 510 -8.19 -20.19 5.84
N TRP A 511 -8.89 -19.97 4.72
CA TRP A 511 -8.26 -19.77 3.41
C TRP A 511 -7.42 -18.48 3.29
N TRP A 512 -7.66 -17.49 4.15
CA TRP A 512 -6.84 -16.27 4.25
C TRP A 512 -5.68 -16.40 5.25
N GLY A 513 -5.64 -17.47 6.04
CA GLY A 513 -4.56 -17.72 6.99
C GLY A 513 -3.22 -17.92 6.31
N PHE A 514 -2.15 -17.41 6.92
CA PHE A 514 -0.79 -17.48 6.37
C PHE A 514 -0.35 -18.92 6.03
N HIS A 515 -0.78 -19.89 6.85
CA HIS A 515 -0.49 -21.32 6.69
C HIS A 515 -1.16 -22.03 5.49
N TYR A 516 -2.18 -21.43 4.86
CA TYR A 516 -3.16 -22.19 4.06
C TYR A 516 -2.54 -22.95 2.88
N ARG A 517 -1.48 -22.41 2.27
CA ARG A 517 -0.77 -23.02 1.13
C ARG A 517 0.41 -23.93 1.53
N ASP A 518 0.67 -24.07 2.83
CA ASP A 518 1.82 -24.82 3.37
C ASP A 518 1.43 -26.16 4.03
N MET A 519 0.16 -26.56 3.90
CA MET A 519 -0.34 -27.80 4.49
C MET A 519 0.18 -29.06 3.79
N LEU A 520 0.66 -30.03 4.60
CA LEU A 520 1.30 -31.25 4.11
C LEU A 520 0.35 -32.43 3.88
N THR A 521 -0.77 -32.49 4.61
CA THR A 521 -1.69 -33.63 4.61
C THR A 521 -2.88 -33.40 3.69
N GLU A 522 -3.40 -34.45 3.06
CA GLU A 522 -4.58 -34.34 2.18
C GLU A 522 -5.92 -34.25 2.96
N PRO A 523 -6.91 -33.52 2.42
CA PRO A 523 -6.79 -32.55 1.33
C PRO A 523 -5.96 -31.35 1.78
N ARG A 524 -4.98 -30.92 0.98
CA ARG A 524 -4.03 -29.87 1.38
C ARG A 524 -4.73 -28.55 1.65
N GLU A 525 -5.49 -28.04 0.69
CA GLU A 525 -6.31 -26.84 0.84
C GLU A 525 -7.63 -27.23 1.51
N ARG A 526 -7.78 -26.83 2.78
CA ARG A 526 -8.95 -27.09 3.61
C ARG A 526 -9.01 -26.08 4.74
N GLU A 527 -10.21 -25.87 5.26
CA GLU A 527 -10.43 -25.03 6.44
C GLU A 527 -10.83 -25.92 7.62
N VAL A 528 -10.39 -25.56 8.82
CA VAL A 528 -10.61 -26.35 10.03
C VAL A 528 -11.07 -25.45 11.15
N VAL A 529 -12.27 -25.70 11.66
CA VAL A 529 -12.81 -25.03 12.83
C VAL A 529 -12.50 -25.87 14.06
N THR A 530 -11.88 -25.26 15.07
CA THR A 530 -11.61 -25.86 16.38
C THR A 530 -12.37 -25.09 17.45
N VAL A 531 -13.30 -25.76 18.14
CA VAL A 531 -14.07 -25.14 19.23
C VAL A 531 -13.30 -25.29 20.54
N PHE A 532 -13.18 -24.19 21.28
CA PHE A 532 -12.53 -24.13 22.59
C PHE A 532 -13.56 -23.79 23.68
N GLU A 533 -13.38 -24.38 24.86
CA GLU A 533 -14.09 -24.01 26.08
C GLU A 533 -13.19 -23.17 27.00
N ILE A 534 -13.81 -22.23 27.72
CA ILE A 534 -13.19 -21.37 28.72
C ILE A 534 -14.01 -21.47 30.02
N ASP A 535 -13.34 -21.65 31.15
CA ASP A 535 -13.97 -21.60 32.47
C ASP A 535 -14.16 -20.15 32.91
N CYS A 536 -15.41 -19.69 33.07
CA CYS A 536 -15.69 -18.31 33.47
C CYS A 536 -15.59 -18.09 34.99
N GLU A 537 -15.52 -19.16 35.79
CA GLU A 537 -15.53 -19.07 37.26
C GLU A 537 -14.12 -18.96 37.84
N ARG A 538 -13.10 -19.29 37.03
CA ARG A 538 -11.70 -19.30 37.45
C ARG A 538 -10.95 -18.07 36.96
N ALA A 539 -10.30 -17.36 37.89
CA ALA A 539 -9.47 -16.19 37.54
C ALA A 539 -8.20 -16.57 36.74
N ASP A 540 -7.72 -17.81 36.86
CA ASP A 540 -6.57 -18.37 36.15
C ASP A 540 -6.98 -19.23 34.95
N SER A 541 -8.16 -18.97 34.38
CA SER A 541 -8.78 -19.80 33.36
C SER A 541 -7.85 -20.12 32.19
N ARG A 542 -7.98 -21.35 31.69
CA ARG A 542 -7.29 -21.88 30.53
C ARG A 542 -8.33 -22.27 29.49
N ALA A 543 -8.00 -22.08 28.22
CA ALA A 543 -8.81 -22.59 27.13
C ALA A 543 -8.41 -24.04 26.82
N ARG A 544 -9.41 -24.89 26.57
CA ARG A 544 -9.23 -26.29 26.20
C ARG A 544 -10.00 -26.58 24.92
N ALA A 545 -9.41 -27.35 24.01
CA ALA A 545 -10.09 -27.74 22.79
C ALA A 545 -11.19 -28.76 23.12
N VAL A 546 -12.39 -28.55 22.57
CA VAL A 546 -13.55 -29.44 22.74
C VAL A 546 -13.63 -30.44 21.59
N TYR A 547 -13.55 -29.92 20.36
CA TYR A 547 -13.47 -30.70 19.13
C TYR A 547 -12.98 -29.82 17.98
N ASN A 548 -12.59 -30.44 16.86
CA ASN A 548 -12.50 -29.74 15.58
C ASN A 548 -13.32 -30.43 14.50
N PHE A 549 -13.58 -29.71 13.41
CA PHE A 549 -14.13 -30.26 12.18
C PHE A 549 -13.54 -29.55 10.98
N ARG A 550 -13.50 -30.24 9.84
CA ARG A 550 -13.18 -29.60 8.56
C ARG A 550 -14.43 -28.92 8.03
N TRP A 551 -14.30 -27.69 7.55
CA TRP A 551 -15.38 -27.01 6.84
C TRP A 551 -15.83 -27.87 5.65
N THR A 552 -17.13 -28.06 5.52
CA THR A 552 -17.78 -28.62 4.33
C THR A 552 -18.67 -27.54 3.73
N PRO A 553 -19.00 -27.58 2.43
CA PRO A 553 -19.84 -26.55 1.82
C PRO A 553 -21.15 -26.34 2.59
N GLN A 554 -21.35 -25.14 3.11
CA GLN A 554 -22.54 -24.78 3.88
C GLN A 554 -23.52 -24.04 2.99
N ARG A 555 -24.82 -24.33 3.12
CA ARG A 555 -25.87 -23.56 2.44
C ARG A 555 -26.52 -22.63 3.44
N ASP A 556 -26.47 -21.33 3.18
CA ASP A 556 -27.12 -20.35 4.04
C ASP A 556 -28.66 -20.44 3.95
N PRO A 557 -29.41 -19.80 4.87
CA PRO A 557 -30.87 -19.83 4.84
C PRO A 557 -31.50 -19.24 3.57
N PHE A 558 -30.80 -18.36 2.84
CA PHE A 558 -31.25 -17.83 1.55
C PHE A 558 -30.94 -18.75 0.37
N GLY A 559 -30.25 -19.87 0.61
CA GLY A 559 -29.93 -20.87 -0.38
C GLY A 559 -28.58 -20.65 -1.07
N VAL A 560 -27.78 -19.67 -0.68
CA VAL A 560 -26.42 -19.45 -1.21
C VAL A 560 -25.49 -20.54 -0.66
N LEU A 561 -24.65 -21.10 -1.53
CA LEU A 561 -23.69 -22.13 -1.14
C LEU A 561 -22.33 -21.47 -0.88
N HIS A 562 -21.71 -21.80 0.25
CA HIS A 562 -20.43 -21.32 0.73
C HIS A 562 -19.42 -22.49 0.80
N PRO A 563 -18.66 -22.75 -0.27
CA PRO A 563 -17.69 -23.86 -0.31
C PRO A 563 -16.55 -23.68 0.69
N THR A 564 -16.25 -22.44 1.03
CA THR A 564 -15.26 -21.99 2.01
C THR A 564 -15.91 -21.02 2.98
N ILE A 565 -15.19 -20.62 4.04
CA ILE A 565 -15.61 -19.54 4.95
C ILE A 565 -15.45 -18.20 4.20
N ASP A 566 -16.41 -17.86 3.35
CA ASP A 566 -16.32 -16.68 2.46
C ASP A 566 -17.34 -15.58 2.78
N TYR A 567 -18.24 -15.84 3.73
CA TYR A 567 -19.22 -14.89 4.24
C TYR A 567 -19.43 -15.11 5.75
N PRO A 568 -19.38 -14.06 6.58
CA PRO A 568 -19.36 -14.22 8.03
C PRO A 568 -20.73 -14.60 8.59
N GLY A 569 -20.75 -15.39 9.67
CA GLY A 569 -21.96 -15.76 10.41
C GLY A 569 -22.95 -16.64 9.63
N VAL A 570 -22.47 -17.45 8.69
CA VAL A 570 -23.26 -18.51 8.06
C VAL A 570 -23.51 -19.61 9.12
N PRO A 571 -24.77 -20.02 9.36
CA PRO A 571 -25.05 -21.10 10.29
C PRO A 571 -24.50 -22.43 9.75
N VAL A 572 -23.61 -23.07 10.51
CA VAL A 572 -23.07 -24.39 10.15
C VAL A 572 -24.12 -25.47 10.42
N ASP A 573 -24.41 -26.28 9.40
CA ASP A 573 -25.19 -27.50 9.55
C ASP A 573 -24.31 -28.61 10.12
N HIS A 574 -24.51 -28.89 11.41
CA HIS A 574 -23.71 -29.88 12.14
C HIS A 574 -23.91 -31.31 11.65
N ASP A 575 -24.96 -31.61 10.86
CA ASP A 575 -25.17 -32.93 10.24
C ASP A 575 -24.29 -33.13 8.99
N THR A 576 -23.73 -32.05 8.44
CA THR A 576 -22.88 -32.08 7.24
C THR A 576 -21.38 -32.15 7.52
N ILE A 577 -20.99 -32.10 8.80
CA ILE A 577 -19.59 -32.09 9.24
C ILE A 577 -19.26 -33.33 10.07
N VAL A 578 -17.97 -33.62 10.22
CA VAL A 578 -17.47 -34.69 11.09
C VAL A 578 -16.65 -34.08 12.21
N LYS A 579 -17.15 -34.16 13.44
CA LYS A 579 -16.46 -33.67 14.65
C LYS A 579 -15.44 -34.69 15.15
N ASN A 580 -14.20 -34.25 15.33
CA ASN A 580 -13.16 -34.98 16.03
C ASN A 580 -12.98 -34.38 17.44
N TYR A 581 -13.35 -35.14 18.47
CA TYR A 581 -13.26 -34.72 19.87
C TYR A 581 -11.90 -34.99 20.51
N ASP A 582 -11.05 -35.79 19.87
CA ASP A 582 -9.71 -36.10 20.38
C ASP A 582 -8.66 -35.15 19.79
N VAL A 583 -8.76 -33.87 20.16
CA VAL A 583 -7.93 -32.80 19.61
C VAL A 583 -7.19 -32.09 20.73
N LEU A 584 -5.91 -31.79 20.50
CA LEU A 584 -5.05 -31.08 21.45
C LEU A 584 -5.14 -31.65 22.89
N ARG A 585 -5.27 -32.99 23.01
CA ARG A 585 -5.40 -33.66 24.30
C ARG A 585 -4.23 -33.28 25.21
N ASP A 586 -4.56 -32.97 26.46
CA ASP A 586 -3.63 -32.55 27.52
C ASP A 586 -2.91 -31.21 27.27
N ILE A 587 -3.42 -30.38 26.35
CA ILE A 587 -2.92 -29.02 26.11
C ILE A 587 -3.89 -27.99 26.71
N GLU A 588 -3.36 -27.13 27.59
CA GLU A 588 -4.09 -26.00 28.16
C GLU A 588 -3.52 -24.68 27.65
N ILE A 589 -4.37 -23.86 27.03
CA ILE A 589 -3.96 -22.60 26.43
C ILE A 589 -4.13 -21.48 27.46
N PRO A 590 -3.10 -20.65 27.73
CA PRO A 590 -3.28 -19.43 28.52
C PRO A 590 -4.33 -18.51 27.90
N VAL A 591 -5.33 -18.10 28.66
CA VAL A 591 -6.31 -17.10 28.22
C VAL A 591 -5.68 -15.71 28.28
N ARG A 592 -5.90 -14.93 27.23
CA ARG A 592 -5.43 -13.55 27.06
C ARG A 592 -6.59 -12.75 26.46
N PRO A 593 -7.65 -12.42 27.23
CA PRO A 593 -8.85 -11.81 26.68
C PRO A 593 -8.54 -10.44 26.13
N HIS A 594 -8.85 -10.17 24.87
CA HIS A 594 -8.60 -8.87 24.23
C HIS A 594 -9.60 -8.60 23.12
N PHE A 595 -9.61 -7.36 22.63
CA PHE A 595 -10.39 -6.94 21.48
C PHE A 595 -9.46 -6.79 20.28
N GLY A 596 -9.69 -7.57 19.23
CA GLY A 596 -9.02 -7.42 17.94
C GLY A 596 -9.36 -6.07 17.31
N VAL A 597 -10.65 -5.74 17.27
CA VAL A 597 -11.15 -4.43 16.80
C VAL A 597 -11.37 -3.47 17.96
N ILE A 598 -10.60 -2.37 17.95
CA ILE A 598 -10.91 -1.14 18.66
C ILE A 598 -10.63 0.02 17.71
N ALA A 599 -11.64 0.83 17.36
CA ALA A 599 -11.49 1.79 16.27
C ALA A 599 -12.30 3.07 16.49
N VAL A 600 -11.71 4.21 16.15
CA VAL A 600 -12.46 5.44 15.87
C VAL A 600 -12.80 5.49 14.39
N ALA A 601 -13.92 6.13 14.03
CA ALA A 601 -14.28 6.20 12.62
C ALA A 601 -13.23 7.00 11.81
N PRO A 602 -12.75 6.46 10.68
CA PRO A 602 -11.87 7.19 9.76
C PRO A 602 -12.61 8.37 9.11
N ALA A 603 -11.87 9.35 8.61
CA ALA A 603 -12.42 10.51 7.89
C ALA A 603 -12.68 10.24 6.40
N GLN A 604 -12.38 9.03 5.93
CA GLN A 604 -12.58 8.62 4.56
C GLN A 604 -14.04 8.27 4.29
N ASP A 605 -14.58 8.82 3.20
CA ASP A 605 -15.97 8.60 2.77
C ASP A 605 -16.25 7.13 2.46
N GLY A 606 -17.51 6.74 2.71
CA GLY A 606 -18.03 5.42 2.41
C GLY A 606 -17.88 4.42 3.55
N LEU A 607 -17.94 3.14 3.19
CA LEU A 607 -17.78 2.02 4.12
C LEU A 607 -16.34 1.52 4.02
N ILE A 608 -15.68 1.42 5.17
CA ILE A 608 -14.30 0.96 5.29
C ILE A 608 -14.30 -0.46 5.83
N ASP A 609 -13.70 -1.40 5.11
CA ASP A 609 -13.50 -2.80 5.49
C ASP A 609 -12.93 -2.89 6.92
N SER A 610 -13.58 -3.71 7.76
CA SER A 610 -13.17 -3.89 9.15
C SER A 610 -11.90 -4.74 9.32
N ILE A 611 -11.43 -5.43 8.28
CA ILE A 611 -10.27 -6.34 8.34
C ILE A 611 -8.95 -5.57 8.46
N PRO A 612 -8.55 -4.65 7.54
CA PRO A 612 -7.21 -4.10 7.60
C PRO A 612 -7.06 -3.05 8.71
N PRO A 613 -6.13 -3.22 9.67
CA PRO A 613 -5.82 -2.16 10.62
C PRO A 613 -5.13 -0.97 9.93
N SER A 614 -5.15 0.19 10.58
CA SER A 614 -4.55 1.42 10.08
C SER A 614 -4.31 2.43 11.20
N SER A 615 -4.09 3.69 10.82
CA SER A 615 -3.94 4.84 11.72
C SER A 615 -5.10 5.05 12.70
N PHE A 616 -6.30 4.60 12.35
CA PHE A 616 -7.50 4.63 13.19
C PHE A 616 -7.64 3.43 14.14
N ALA A 617 -6.58 2.62 14.28
CA ALA A 617 -6.59 1.25 14.80
C ALA A 617 -7.37 0.29 13.89
N GLY A 618 -8.59 -0.11 14.23
CA GLY A 618 -9.26 -1.21 13.53
C GLY A 618 -8.82 -2.55 14.08
N ASN A 619 -8.64 -3.55 13.21
CA ASN A 619 -8.29 -4.91 13.61
C ASN A 619 -6.80 -5.09 13.95
N LEU A 620 -6.43 -4.66 15.16
CA LEU A 620 -5.04 -4.66 15.61
C LEU A 620 -4.52 -6.07 15.84
N ASP A 621 -5.35 -6.95 16.39
CA ASP A 621 -5.01 -8.31 16.81
C ASP A 621 -3.74 -8.37 17.63
N ASN A 622 -3.66 -7.46 18.60
CA ASN A 622 -2.62 -7.48 19.60
C ASN A 622 -3.23 -7.95 20.91
N TRP A 623 -2.84 -9.13 21.38
CA TRP A 623 -3.35 -9.72 22.62
C TRP A 623 -3.12 -8.87 23.88
N ARG A 624 -2.26 -7.85 23.77
CA ARG A 624 -1.97 -6.88 24.83
C ARG A 624 -3.02 -5.76 24.92
N VAL A 625 -3.99 -5.67 23.99
CA VAL A 625 -5.16 -4.77 24.04
C VAL A 625 -6.20 -5.36 25.01
N THR A 626 -5.82 -5.43 26.27
CA THR A 626 -6.53 -6.16 27.32
C THR A 626 -6.75 -5.27 28.55
N ARG A 627 -7.36 -5.85 29.58
CA ARG A 627 -7.52 -5.25 30.90
C ARG A 627 -6.21 -4.59 31.39
N GLY A 628 -6.33 -3.36 31.86
CA GLY A 628 -5.22 -2.55 32.36
C GLY A 628 -4.46 -1.79 31.28
N ALA A 629 -4.73 -2.04 30.00
CA ALA A 629 -4.17 -1.26 28.90
C ALA A 629 -5.01 -0.01 28.61
N SER A 630 -4.35 1.04 28.12
CA SER A 630 -4.97 2.23 27.55
C SER A 630 -4.62 2.30 26.06
N VAL A 631 -5.62 2.48 25.21
CA VAL A 631 -5.44 2.65 23.77
C VAL A 631 -5.67 4.11 23.41
N TYR A 632 -4.64 4.75 22.86
CA TYR A 632 -4.73 6.13 22.38
C TYR A 632 -4.99 6.13 20.89
N LEU A 633 -6.09 6.78 20.51
CA LEU A 633 -6.59 6.85 19.15
C LEU A 633 -6.74 8.30 18.73
N ARG A 634 -6.20 8.65 17.55
CA ARG A 634 -6.36 10.00 17.02
C ARG A 634 -7.74 10.19 16.43
N VAL A 635 -8.47 11.20 16.91
CA VAL A 635 -9.81 11.54 16.42
C VAL A 635 -9.69 12.11 15.01
N ALA A 636 -10.40 11.51 14.05
CA ALA A 636 -10.43 11.94 12.66
C ALA A 636 -11.73 12.65 12.27
N VAL A 637 -12.83 12.37 12.99
CA VAL A 637 -14.17 12.94 12.74
C VAL A 637 -14.81 13.44 14.04
N PRO A 638 -15.76 14.41 13.98
CA PRO A 638 -16.50 14.86 15.17
C PRO A 638 -17.13 13.69 15.93
N GLY A 639 -17.02 13.72 17.26
CA GLY A 639 -17.53 12.67 18.14
C GLY A 639 -16.67 11.41 18.22
N ALA A 640 -15.59 11.29 17.44
CA ALA A 640 -14.70 10.13 17.32
C ALA A 640 -15.35 8.83 16.79
N LEU A 641 -16.59 8.54 17.17
CA LEU A 641 -17.38 7.38 16.74
C LEU A 641 -16.65 6.06 17.00
N LEU A 642 -16.42 5.76 18.27
CA LEU A 642 -15.70 4.57 18.73
C LEU A 642 -16.53 3.30 18.51
N SER A 643 -15.98 2.30 17.84
CA SER A 643 -16.54 0.94 17.74
C SER A 643 -15.56 -0.08 18.32
N ILE A 644 -16.08 -1.11 19.00
CA ILE A 644 -15.30 -2.21 19.58
C ILE A 644 -15.90 -3.53 19.13
N GLY A 645 -15.06 -4.49 18.74
CA GLY A 645 -15.49 -5.76 18.19
C GLY A 645 -14.36 -6.78 18.19
N ASP A 646 -14.58 -7.86 17.43
CA ASP A 646 -13.63 -8.97 17.25
C ASP A 646 -13.03 -9.48 18.57
N PRO A 647 -13.87 -9.97 19.48
CA PRO A 647 -13.42 -10.34 20.82
C PRO A 647 -12.71 -11.71 20.82
N HIS A 648 -11.53 -11.77 21.45
CA HIS A 648 -10.65 -12.94 21.45
C HIS A 648 -10.39 -13.43 22.87
N ALA A 649 -10.62 -14.72 23.14
CA ALA A 649 -10.22 -15.33 24.41
C ALA A 649 -8.70 -15.49 24.52
N SER A 650 -8.01 -15.77 23.41
CA SER A 650 -6.54 -15.82 23.38
C SER A 650 -6.03 -15.80 21.94
N GLN A 651 -4.80 -15.32 21.77
CA GLN A 651 -4.10 -15.27 20.49
C GLN A 651 -2.57 -15.36 20.70
N GLY A 652 -1.87 -15.86 19.69
CA GLY A 652 -0.42 -15.75 19.58
C GLY A 652 0.02 -14.53 18.77
N ASP A 653 1.24 -14.08 18.99
CA ASP A 653 1.91 -13.05 18.17
C ASP A 653 2.13 -13.63 16.75
N SER A 654 1.16 -13.40 15.84
CA SER A 654 1.14 -13.62 14.38
C SER A 654 -0.27 -13.93 13.86
N GLU A 655 -1.16 -14.44 14.72
CA GLU A 655 -2.50 -14.92 14.33
C GLU A 655 -2.47 -15.87 13.11
N LEU A 656 -1.54 -16.84 13.15
CA LEU A 656 -1.04 -17.53 11.96
C LEU A 656 -2.12 -18.15 11.07
N CYS A 657 -3.15 -18.74 11.68
CA CYS A 657 -4.14 -19.50 10.95
C CYS A 657 -5.28 -18.66 10.37
N GLY A 658 -5.27 -17.34 10.59
CA GLY A 658 -6.28 -16.40 10.11
C GLY A 658 -7.21 -15.87 11.19
N THR A 659 -7.26 -16.49 12.36
CA THR A 659 -8.15 -16.13 13.48
C THR A 659 -7.49 -16.44 14.82
N ALA A 660 -8.02 -15.85 15.88
CA ALA A 660 -7.69 -16.14 17.26
C ALA A 660 -8.55 -17.30 17.83
N ILE A 661 -8.63 -17.42 19.16
CA ILE A 661 -9.80 -18.06 19.78
C ILE A 661 -10.90 -17.00 19.87
N GLU A 662 -11.67 -16.94 18.80
CA GLU A 662 -12.81 -16.07 18.54
C GLU A 662 -13.92 -16.32 19.58
N CYS A 663 -14.06 -15.44 20.56
CA CYS A 663 -14.91 -15.68 21.73
C CYS A 663 -15.56 -14.38 22.20
N SER A 664 -16.90 -14.33 22.25
CA SER A 664 -17.64 -13.17 22.73
C SER A 664 -17.15 -12.70 24.10
N LEU A 665 -16.86 -11.40 24.24
CA LEU A 665 -16.38 -10.77 25.47
C LEU A 665 -17.31 -9.62 25.89
N THR A 666 -17.27 -9.27 27.16
CA THR A 666 -17.79 -7.98 27.68
C THR A 666 -16.62 -7.21 28.28
N GLY A 667 -16.48 -5.94 27.89
CA GLY A 667 -15.43 -5.05 28.40
C GLY A 667 -16.01 -3.87 29.16
N ASP A 668 -15.30 -3.44 30.19
CA ASP A 668 -15.59 -2.19 30.90
C ASP A 668 -14.53 -1.16 30.54
N PHE A 669 -14.94 0.00 30.04
CA PHE A 669 -14.06 1.02 29.48
C PHE A 669 -14.25 2.36 30.17
N GLN A 670 -13.19 3.16 30.24
CA GLN A 670 -13.28 4.60 30.49
C GLN A 670 -12.84 5.36 29.24
N LEU A 671 -13.64 6.34 28.80
CA LEU A 671 -13.39 7.11 27.58
C LEU A 671 -12.94 8.52 27.95
N ILE A 672 -11.68 8.86 27.71
CA ILE A 672 -11.08 10.15 28.10
C ILE A 672 -10.68 10.91 26.85
N LEU A 673 -11.12 12.16 26.74
CA LEU A 673 -10.80 13.02 25.62
C LEU A 673 -9.66 13.98 25.96
N HIS A 674 -8.58 13.90 25.21
CA HIS A 674 -7.45 14.83 25.26
C HIS A 674 -7.55 15.84 24.13
N LYS A 675 -7.81 17.10 24.48
CA LYS A 675 -7.95 18.17 23.48
C LYS A 675 -6.60 18.50 22.88
N SER A 676 -6.53 18.53 21.56
CA SER A 676 -5.30 18.79 20.79
C SER A 676 -4.51 20.02 21.22
N THR A 677 -5.18 21.07 21.69
CA THR A 677 -4.55 22.32 22.17
C THR A 677 -3.98 22.24 23.58
N MET A 678 -4.32 21.19 24.33
CA MET A 678 -3.94 20.97 25.73
C MET A 678 -3.02 19.76 25.92
N ILE A 679 -2.64 19.06 24.84
CA ILE A 679 -1.72 17.92 24.94
C ILE A 679 -0.30 18.44 25.19
N ASP A 680 0.28 18.03 26.32
CA ASP A 680 1.67 18.32 26.65
C ASP A 680 2.61 17.71 25.60
N ARG A 681 3.70 18.43 25.27
CA ARG A 681 4.64 17.98 24.23
C ARG A 681 5.33 16.66 24.57
N ASP A 682 5.50 16.37 25.85
CA ASP A 682 6.19 15.18 26.35
C ASP A 682 5.19 14.05 26.67
N ALA A 683 3.89 14.27 26.43
CA ALA A 683 2.90 13.20 26.55
C ALA A 683 3.21 12.10 25.51
N PRO A 684 3.05 10.81 25.87
CA PRO A 684 3.41 9.70 24.98
C PRO A 684 2.60 9.68 23.67
N PHE A 685 1.45 10.35 23.65
CA PHE A 685 0.55 10.51 22.50
C PHE A 685 0.57 11.91 21.87
N ALA A 686 1.57 12.75 22.14
CA ALA A 686 1.65 14.12 21.62
C ALA A 686 1.76 14.22 20.09
N ASP A 687 2.45 13.26 19.46
CA ASP A 687 2.67 13.18 18.01
C ASP A 687 2.00 11.93 17.41
N LEU A 688 0.82 11.59 17.91
CA LEU A 688 0.09 10.38 17.53
C LEU A 688 -0.42 10.46 16.08
N SER A 689 0.03 9.54 15.21
CA SER A 689 -0.56 9.31 13.87
C SER A 689 -0.89 7.84 13.63
N TYR A 690 -0.86 7.05 14.70
CA TYR A 690 -0.98 5.61 14.74
C TYR A 690 -1.56 5.21 16.10
N PRO A 691 -2.07 3.99 16.26
CA PRO A 691 -2.54 3.52 17.55
C PRO A 691 -1.37 3.23 18.49
N LEU A 692 -1.44 3.82 19.68
CA LEU A 692 -0.50 3.59 20.78
C LEU A 692 -1.23 2.85 21.89
N VAL A 693 -0.63 1.76 22.36
CA VAL A 693 -1.10 1.05 23.54
C VAL A 693 -0.13 1.31 24.68
N GLU A 694 -0.64 1.62 25.86
CA GLU A 694 0.12 1.83 27.08
C GLU A 694 -0.37 0.88 28.17
N THR A 695 0.56 0.15 28.79
CA THR A 695 0.29 -0.66 29.98
C THR A 695 0.91 0.03 31.20
N ALA A 696 0.88 -0.62 32.36
CA ALA A 696 1.59 -0.12 33.54
C ALA A 696 3.09 0.10 33.26
N ASP A 697 3.71 -0.83 32.54
CA ASP A 697 5.17 -0.94 32.43
C ASP A 697 5.73 -0.73 31.02
N GLU A 698 4.86 -0.64 30.00
CA GLU A 698 5.29 -0.63 28.60
C GLU A 698 4.50 0.38 27.75
N TRP A 699 5.17 0.93 26.73
CA TRP A 699 4.52 1.53 25.55
C TRP A 699 4.67 0.57 24.38
N ILE A 700 3.58 0.33 23.66
CA ILE A 700 3.49 -0.61 22.55
C ILE A 700 3.02 0.15 21.31
N LEU A 701 3.90 0.25 20.32
CA LEU A 701 3.67 0.98 19.08
C LEU A 701 3.42 0.01 17.94
N HIS A 702 2.46 0.32 17.06
CA HIS A 702 2.07 -0.57 15.97
C HIS A 702 2.53 -0.02 14.61
N GLY A 703 3.40 -0.76 13.94
CA GLY A 703 3.74 -0.58 12.54
C GLY A 703 2.93 -1.50 11.64
N PHE A 704 2.63 -1.05 10.42
CA PHE A 704 1.87 -1.81 9.43
C PHE A 704 2.54 -1.79 8.06
N SER A 705 2.21 -2.75 7.19
CA SER A 705 2.72 -2.79 5.80
C SER A 705 2.53 -1.44 5.08
N SER A 706 1.39 -0.79 5.32
CA SER A 706 1.15 0.61 4.99
C SER A 706 0.67 1.38 6.24
N PRO A 707 1.40 2.41 6.70
CA PRO A 707 1.06 3.19 7.89
C PRO A 707 -0.36 3.78 7.86
N ASN A 708 -0.80 4.24 6.69
CA ASN A 708 -2.16 4.71 6.46
C ASN A 708 -2.64 4.29 5.06
N HIS A 709 -3.02 3.01 4.92
CA HIS A 709 -3.37 2.43 3.63
C HIS A 709 -4.50 3.18 2.89
N LEU A 710 -5.48 3.75 3.59
CA LEU A 710 -6.55 4.52 2.95
C LEU A 710 -6.03 5.80 2.28
N ALA A 711 -5.05 6.47 2.88
CA ALA A 711 -4.42 7.65 2.28
C ALA A 711 -3.36 7.26 1.23
N GLU A 712 -2.60 6.19 1.49
CA GLU A 712 -1.45 5.77 0.68
C GLU A 712 -1.84 4.93 -0.53
N LEU A 713 -2.97 4.22 -0.50
CA LEU A 713 -3.43 3.30 -1.53
C LEU A 713 -4.63 3.81 -2.34
N GLY A 714 -5.21 4.95 -1.97
CA GLY A 714 -6.17 5.68 -2.80
C GLY A 714 -7.55 5.03 -2.89
N GLN A 715 -8.29 5.26 -3.97
CA GLN A 715 -9.66 4.75 -4.15
C GLN A 715 -9.74 3.21 -4.10
N MET A 716 -8.69 2.54 -4.56
CA MET A 716 -8.58 1.07 -4.54
C MET A 716 -7.89 0.54 -3.29
N ALA A 717 -7.73 1.37 -2.24
CA ALA A 717 -6.97 0.99 -1.05
C ALA A 717 -7.46 -0.31 -0.41
N GLN A 718 -8.78 -0.47 -0.29
CA GLN A 718 -9.40 -1.60 0.38
C GLN A 718 -9.18 -2.94 -0.37
N SER A 719 -8.95 -2.92 -1.69
CA SER A 719 -8.61 -4.12 -2.46
C SER A 719 -7.10 -4.32 -2.62
N HIS A 720 -6.35 -3.23 -2.85
CA HIS A 720 -4.91 -3.29 -3.08
C HIS A 720 -4.10 -3.62 -1.83
N ILE A 721 -4.60 -3.33 -0.64
CA ILE A 721 -3.87 -3.61 0.60
C ILE A 721 -3.55 -5.11 0.77
N TYR A 722 -4.47 -5.99 0.36
CA TYR A 722 -4.29 -7.45 0.37
C TYR A 722 -3.21 -7.95 -0.62
N LEU A 723 -2.83 -7.13 -1.60
CA LEU A 723 -1.75 -7.45 -2.56
C LEU A 723 -0.39 -6.90 -2.12
N LYS A 724 -0.38 -6.04 -1.09
CA LYS A 724 0.79 -5.30 -0.62
C LYS A 724 1.24 -5.70 0.79
N SER A 725 0.68 -6.77 1.32
CA SER A 725 1.01 -7.30 2.64
C SER A 725 2.49 -7.70 2.74
N THR A 726 3.19 -7.17 3.73
CA THR A 726 4.60 -7.51 4.00
C THR A 726 5.04 -7.18 5.42
N LEU A 727 5.84 -8.08 6.00
CA LEU A 727 6.48 -7.86 7.29
C LEU A 727 7.64 -6.86 7.20
N ASP A 728 8.31 -6.77 6.04
CA ASP A 728 9.47 -5.87 5.89
C ASP A 728 9.04 -4.40 5.99
N ASP A 729 7.97 -4.00 5.32
CA ASP A 729 7.46 -2.63 5.41
C ASP A 729 6.78 -2.37 6.76
N ALA A 730 6.11 -3.36 7.35
CA ALA A 730 5.57 -3.27 8.71
C ALA A 730 6.67 -3.04 9.75
N MET A 731 7.80 -3.75 9.63
CA MET A 731 8.97 -3.56 10.49
C MET A 731 9.61 -2.18 10.27
N ARG A 732 9.71 -1.70 9.02
CA ARG A 732 10.20 -0.35 8.72
C ARG A 732 9.30 0.72 9.32
N ASP A 733 7.99 0.54 9.25
CA ASP A 733 7.03 1.46 9.85
C ASP A 733 7.12 1.44 11.39
N ALA A 734 7.16 0.25 12.01
CA ALA A 734 7.35 0.11 13.46
C ALA A 734 8.64 0.80 13.93
N PHE A 735 9.75 0.62 13.20
CA PHE A 735 11.00 1.33 13.44
C PHE A 735 10.83 2.85 13.35
N ARG A 736 10.24 3.37 12.27
CA ARG A 736 10.04 4.81 12.06
C ARG A 736 9.20 5.43 13.17
N LYS A 737 8.12 4.76 13.58
CA LYS A 737 7.24 5.19 14.67
C LYS A 737 7.95 5.19 16.01
N THR A 738 8.72 4.14 16.31
CA THR A 738 9.54 4.02 17.53
C THR A 738 10.62 5.09 17.60
N ARG A 739 11.37 5.27 16.51
CA ARG A 739 12.36 6.35 16.39
C ARG A 739 11.72 7.71 16.62
N ARG A 740 10.58 7.97 15.95
CA ARG A 740 9.84 9.23 16.10
C ARG A 740 9.36 9.46 17.52
N PHE A 741 8.85 8.42 18.20
CA PHE A 741 8.44 8.48 19.60
C PHE A 741 9.62 8.83 20.51
N LEU A 742 10.74 8.13 20.39
CA LEU A 742 11.92 8.37 21.22
C LEU A 742 12.51 9.77 20.99
N MET A 743 12.51 10.26 19.75
CA MET A 743 13.01 11.60 19.45
C MET A 743 12.07 12.71 19.93
N SER A 744 10.78 12.59 19.59
CA SER A 744 9.81 13.66 19.85
C SER A 744 9.34 13.71 21.31
N VAL A 745 9.15 12.55 21.94
CA VAL A 745 8.58 12.42 23.30
C VAL A 745 9.68 12.26 24.35
N LYS A 746 10.72 11.49 24.05
CA LYS A 746 11.82 11.23 25.00
C LYS A 746 13.06 12.11 24.77
N GLY A 747 13.02 12.99 23.77
CA GLY A 747 14.05 13.99 23.52
C GLY A 747 15.40 13.44 23.05
N LEU A 748 15.45 12.18 22.60
CA LEU A 748 16.69 11.57 22.11
C LEU A 748 17.07 12.12 20.73
N SER A 749 18.38 12.16 20.44
CA SER A 749 18.84 12.31 19.07
C SER A 749 18.50 11.07 18.23
N GLU A 750 18.55 11.17 16.91
CA GLU A 750 18.30 10.03 16.03
C GLU A 750 19.31 8.89 16.27
N ASP A 751 20.59 9.22 16.44
CA ASP A 751 21.65 8.24 16.70
C ASP A 751 21.45 7.51 18.04
N GLU A 752 21.07 8.25 19.09
CA GLU A 752 20.72 7.65 20.40
C GLU A 752 19.47 6.77 20.30
N ALA A 753 18.43 7.23 19.59
CA ALA A 753 17.22 6.47 19.39
C ALA A 753 17.52 5.16 18.66
N VAL A 754 18.29 5.19 17.57
CA VAL A 754 18.69 3.98 16.82
C VAL A 754 19.51 3.03 17.70
N ALA A 755 20.45 3.55 18.50
CA ALA A 755 21.24 2.74 19.42
C ALA A 755 20.35 2.06 20.47
N LEU A 756 19.44 2.80 21.13
CA LEU A 756 18.53 2.28 22.14
C LEU A 756 17.57 1.24 21.55
N ILE A 757 16.98 1.53 20.40
CA ILE A 757 16.09 0.62 19.67
C ILE A 757 16.78 -0.73 19.45
N SER A 758 18.05 -0.69 19.03
CA SER A 758 18.80 -1.90 18.65
C SER A 758 19.16 -2.81 19.83
N VAL A 759 19.17 -2.30 21.06
CA VAL A 759 19.66 -3.05 22.24
C VAL A 759 18.59 -3.31 23.30
N ALA A 760 17.47 -2.58 23.28
CA ALA A 760 16.48 -2.63 24.37
C ALA A 760 15.01 -2.45 23.95
N VAL A 761 14.71 -2.33 22.64
CA VAL A 761 13.33 -2.37 22.14
C VAL A 761 13.09 -3.71 21.44
N ASP A 762 12.04 -4.41 21.87
CA ASP A 762 11.65 -5.68 21.28
C ASP A 762 10.63 -5.45 20.16
N PHE A 763 10.87 -6.04 18.99
CA PHE A 763 9.91 -6.05 17.89
C PHE A 763 9.30 -7.43 17.75
N GLY A 764 7.98 -7.51 17.74
CA GLY A 764 7.21 -8.74 17.56
C GLY A 764 6.24 -8.64 16.40
N ILE A 765 5.92 -9.77 15.77
CA ILE A 765 4.86 -9.83 14.77
C ILE A 765 3.53 -9.76 15.50
N THR A 766 2.65 -8.85 15.09
CA THR A 766 1.30 -8.74 15.64
C THR A 766 0.37 -9.73 14.96
N GLN A 767 0.20 -9.57 13.63
CA GLN A 767 -0.57 -10.46 12.77
C GLN A 767 -0.03 -10.44 11.33
N VAL A 768 -0.33 -11.51 10.58
CA VAL A 768 0.02 -11.66 9.15
C VAL A 768 -1.17 -12.12 8.30
N VAL A 769 -2.39 -11.72 8.68
CA VAL A 769 -3.62 -12.26 8.07
C VAL A 769 -4.65 -11.21 7.67
N ASN A 770 -4.45 -9.93 8.02
CA ASN A 770 -5.45 -8.87 7.81
C ASN A 770 -5.22 -7.97 6.59
N GLY A 771 -4.47 -8.43 5.60
CA GLY A 771 -4.06 -7.60 4.46
C GLY A 771 -3.00 -6.54 4.85
N ASN A 772 -3.29 -5.64 5.78
CA ASN A 772 -2.28 -4.73 6.34
C ASN A 772 -1.57 -5.38 7.53
N TRP A 773 -0.51 -6.15 7.28
CA TRP A 773 0.19 -6.92 8.32
C TRP A 773 0.84 -6.03 9.36
N GLY A 774 0.94 -6.52 10.59
CA GLY A 774 1.34 -5.74 11.76
C GLY A 774 2.63 -6.22 12.42
N VAL A 775 3.48 -5.28 12.83
CA VAL A 775 4.63 -5.47 13.73
C VAL A 775 4.49 -4.49 14.90
N HIS A 776 4.65 -4.96 16.13
CA HIS A 776 4.63 -4.10 17.30
C HIS A 776 6.03 -3.91 17.89
N ALA A 777 6.30 -2.72 18.41
CA ALA A 777 7.52 -2.39 19.14
C ALA A 777 7.19 -2.17 20.62
N ILE A 778 7.92 -2.84 21.52
CA ILE A 778 7.70 -2.78 22.96
C ILE A 778 8.83 -1.97 23.62
N ILE A 779 8.46 -0.87 24.26
CA ILE A 779 9.38 0.01 24.98
C ILE A 779 9.03 -0.06 26.47
N ARG A 780 9.93 -0.60 27.29
CA ARG A 780 9.78 -0.66 28.76
C ARG A 780 9.95 0.73 29.39
N LYS A 781 8.99 1.15 30.22
CA LYS A 781 9.03 2.45 30.91
C LYS A 781 10.18 2.56 31.89
N SER A 782 10.58 1.44 32.51
CA SER A 782 11.67 1.37 33.48
C SER A 782 13.04 1.78 32.93
N MET A 783 13.20 1.88 31.60
CA MET A 783 14.44 2.37 30.98
C MET A 783 14.64 3.87 31.15
N PHE A 784 13.57 4.62 31.41
CA PHE A 784 13.60 6.07 31.51
C PHE A 784 13.60 6.46 32.99
N SER A 785 14.76 6.95 33.46
CA SER A 785 15.02 7.27 34.88
C SER A 785 14.37 8.57 35.37
N ARG A 786 13.46 9.17 34.60
CA ARG A 786 12.65 10.32 34.99
C ARG A 786 11.22 10.10 34.46
N ALA A 787 10.29 9.96 35.39
CA ALA A 787 8.84 10.02 35.15
C ALA A 787 8.40 11.47 35.00
#